data_AF-A0A653QAL2-F1
#
_entry.id   AF-A0A653QAL2-F1
#
_cell.length_a   1.000
_cell.length_b   1.000
_cell.length_c   1.000
_cell.angle_alpha   90.00
_cell.angle_beta   90.00
_cell.angle_gamma   90.00
#
_symmetry.space_group_name_H-M   'P 1'
#
loop_
_entity.id
_entity.type
_entity.pdbx_description
1 polymer ?
#
loop_
_entity_poly.entity_id
_entity_poly.type
_entity_poly.pdbx_seq_one_letter_code
_entity_poly.pdbx_strand_id
1 'polypeptide(L)'
;MAVAPVVVALVLWAVLSSPVMLAFAVLGPVMAVASYAESRRQSRAEHRRAEAVFESELDACVRGARALAHHDLRELHRSAPGARALISGCSDARESQLILGFGRVRTRFKIQGELRELPDDAQARLEPFLVLDDAPVVADSERVRLTGNRHLILAASRALLIQRAASVGRVAIGSSAVGEALNGEIRGHRGDWRPVLTADHGPGMLLDFGVDFDPRADGLGPSQRQHTPPRELHIRMLSPAQATVELADGQRLTVRPELVTVEELRAFAQLRARAESGQLLAGRDGDASAASTLRLRRLPHHASLAAQIGTQNGVAFEVDLVADGPHAVVGGTTGSGKSELLVTWVLAMTATRSTRDVQVLCFDFKGGATFDQIAALPHCVGVVTDLDDHEARRAAASLSAEIRFRERALRAAGAKQVAEAPSLARLVVVVDEYQALVDSDAELQAVFSDISARGRSLGVHLILCAQQPASAVRGATLANCSIRISLRVIAAADSTAVIGSGAAANLPVSTPGLAIVVAGEGAAQVQVQRSSSDTIAACIRAGAEREAHLGGTPPQPPWLPALPAEIAARALREPSALDEPSTFEESGRRGLAFGIADDTELRRQPTAVFTPRLGAMLVIGGPRTGKTGCLAMLAETARTVQGAESPAVVVLSDDLETAWDQLRSPELTSRPGLLLVDDVDLFLSQVDEPYRSAFAERLTLLVRRSATGFPAVVFTTSRAGGHASVLVGAAAQTLRLVGGDRAAYVMAGGEPSDHRSHAGPGRATWHGLPCQVARATRPLRAPRARSDDPGDPRDALAQTGAENLLVAARRIEPLRRILEARGFACTTLGAWLADRAADAGPAQAPDTDAAPRRAVLGVVEDWQAQFGLLSRLAAEHPVLLSGLSTGEHRTLLRGDPLPPPVLDARRGAVLRSLTGETTRVGWTDEEARLDGPSALRARDLSAPPTPP
;
A
#
# COMPACT_ATOMS: atom_id res chain seq x y z
N MET A 1 28.20 1.91 -40.21
CA MET A 1 27.05 1.22 -40.85
C MET A 1 26.54 1.94 -42.11
N ALA A 2 26.12 3.21 -42.05
CA ALA A 2 25.34 3.84 -43.15
C ALA A 2 26.04 4.02 -44.53
N VAL A 3 27.37 3.90 -44.63
CA VAL A 3 28.10 4.15 -45.90
C VAL A 3 28.04 2.96 -46.87
N ALA A 4 28.09 1.72 -46.36
CA ALA A 4 28.16 0.53 -47.21
C ALA A 4 26.93 0.35 -48.15
N PRO A 5 25.67 0.55 -47.70
CA PRO A 5 24.51 0.45 -48.59
C PRO A 5 24.51 1.48 -49.72
N VAL A 6 25.02 2.70 -49.46
CA VAL A 6 25.10 3.77 -50.45
C VAL A 6 26.13 3.45 -51.53
N VAL A 7 27.30 2.94 -51.14
CA VAL A 7 28.34 2.50 -52.07
C VAL A 7 27.83 1.34 -52.94
N VAL A 8 27.17 0.35 -52.33
CA VAL A 8 26.58 -0.78 -53.06
C VAL A 8 25.47 -0.32 -54.03
N ALA A 9 24.59 0.61 -53.62
CA ALA A 9 23.55 1.16 -54.48
C ALA A 9 24.12 1.96 -55.67
N LEU A 10 25.20 2.72 -55.46
CA LEU A 10 25.89 3.47 -56.52
C LEU A 10 26.62 2.54 -57.50
N VAL A 11 27.26 1.48 -57.01
CA VAL A 11 27.89 0.45 -57.87
C VAL A 11 26.83 -0.31 -58.67
N LEU A 12 25.72 -0.70 -58.06
CA LEU A 12 24.59 -1.33 -58.76
C LEU A 12 23.95 -0.39 -59.78
N TRP A 13 23.83 0.91 -59.47
CA TRP A 13 23.38 1.91 -60.44
C TRP A 13 24.32 2.00 -61.65
N ALA A 14 25.65 2.04 -61.43
CA ALA A 14 26.62 2.10 -62.53
C ALA A 14 26.58 0.87 -63.46
N VAL A 15 26.18 -0.30 -62.94
CA VAL A 15 26.05 -1.54 -63.73
C VAL A 15 24.67 -1.67 -64.40
N LEU A 16 23.60 -1.22 -63.75
CA LEU A 16 22.20 -1.48 -64.18
C LEU A 16 21.49 -0.26 -64.77
N SER A 17 22.08 0.93 -64.67
CA SER A 17 21.54 2.24 -65.13
C SER A 17 20.11 2.58 -64.64
N SER A 18 19.63 1.90 -63.58
CA SER A 18 18.25 2.04 -63.10
C SER A 18 18.08 3.24 -62.17
N PRO A 19 17.25 4.24 -62.50
CA PRO A 19 17.08 5.46 -61.68
C PRO A 19 16.54 5.18 -60.26
N VAL A 20 15.90 4.01 -60.06
CA VAL A 20 15.41 3.57 -58.74
C VAL A 20 16.56 3.37 -57.74
N MET A 21 17.76 2.94 -58.20
CA MET A 21 18.90 2.71 -57.30
C MET A 21 19.51 4.00 -56.76
N LEU A 22 19.43 5.11 -57.52
CA LEU A 22 19.81 6.44 -57.02
C LEU A 22 18.89 6.91 -55.90
N ALA A 23 17.58 6.63 -55.98
CA ALA A 23 16.64 6.97 -54.91
C ALA A 23 16.98 6.23 -53.59
N PHE A 24 17.33 4.94 -53.67
CA PHE A 24 17.79 4.19 -52.49
C PHE A 24 19.12 4.72 -51.91
N ALA A 25 20.05 5.15 -52.76
CA ALA A 25 21.32 5.73 -52.33
C ALA A 25 21.13 7.04 -51.54
N VAL A 26 20.11 7.85 -51.87
CA VAL A 26 19.76 9.09 -51.14
C VAL A 26 18.93 8.81 -49.88
N LEU A 27 18.03 7.82 -49.92
CA LEU A 27 17.13 7.51 -48.80
C LEU A 27 17.86 6.95 -47.58
N GLY A 28 18.93 6.17 -47.78
CA GLY A 28 19.73 5.57 -46.70
C GLY A 28 20.32 6.60 -45.71
N PRO A 29 21.09 7.61 -46.18
CA PRO A 29 21.62 8.68 -45.34
C PRO A 29 20.53 9.48 -44.61
N VAL A 30 19.42 9.79 -45.29
CA VAL A 30 18.29 10.52 -44.68
C VAL A 30 17.68 9.74 -43.52
N MET A 31 17.43 8.43 -43.71
CA MET A 31 16.92 7.55 -42.65
C MET A 31 17.91 7.38 -41.50
N ALA A 32 19.22 7.35 -41.77
CA ALA A 32 20.25 7.29 -40.73
C ALA A 32 20.29 8.57 -39.88
N VAL A 33 20.18 9.75 -40.50
CA VAL A 33 20.12 11.04 -39.79
C VAL A 33 18.81 11.16 -38.99
N ALA A 34 17.68 10.73 -39.55
CA ALA A 34 16.40 10.70 -38.84
C ALA A 34 16.45 9.77 -37.62
N SER A 35 16.96 8.54 -37.77
CA SER A 35 17.13 7.58 -36.68
C SER A 35 18.08 8.08 -35.58
N TYR A 36 19.18 8.77 -35.95
CA TYR A 36 20.08 9.39 -34.97
C TYR A 36 19.42 10.56 -34.22
N ALA A 37 18.62 11.38 -34.91
CA ALA A 37 17.86 12.45 -34.27
C ALA A 37 16.77 11.91 -33.32
N GLU A 38 16.09 10.83 -33.71
CA GLU A 38 15.09 10.14 -32.90
C GLU A 38 15.74 9.50 -31.66
N SER A 39 16.83 8.74 -31.84
CA SER A 39 17.61 8.15 -30.76
C SER A 39 18.11 9.20 -29.75
N ARG A 40 18.57 10.38 -30.23
CA ARG A 40 19.01 11.47 -29.36
C ARG A 40 17.85 12.18 -28.64
N ARG A 41 16.65 12.24 -29.24
CA ARG A 41 15.42 12.72 -28.57
C ARG A 41 14.95 11.74 -27.52
N GLN A 42 14.92 10.45 -27.85
CA GLN A 42 14.51 9.37 -26.97
C GLN A 42 15.46 9.27 -25.76
N SER A 43 16.77 9.26 -25.97
CA SER A 43 17.77 9.29 -24.88
C SER A 43 17.60 10.52 -23.97
N ARG A 44 17.31 11.71 -24.51
CA ARG A 44 16.99 12.92 -23.71
C ARG A 44 15.63 12.87 -23.00
N ALA A 45 14.69 12.04 -23.45
CA ALA A 45 13.41 11.83 -22.79
C ALA A 45 13.55 10.75 -21.69
N GLU A 46 14.33 9.70 -21.94
CA GLU A 46 14.67 8.64 -20.98
C GLU A 46 15.53 9.19 -19.85
N HIS A 47 16.54 10.02 -20.13
CA HIS A 47 17.36 10.66 -19.09
C HIS A 47 16.52 11.57 -18.18
N ARG A 48 15.67 12.45 -18.74
CA ARG A 48 14.77 13.30 -17.94
C ARG A 48 13.71 12.52 -17.17
N ARG A 49 13.29 11.34 -17.67
CA ARG A 49 12.42 10.43 -16.91
C ARG A 49 13.16 9.75 -15.77
N ALA A 50 14.40 9.30 -15.99
CA ALA A 50 15.24 8.71 -14.96
C ALA A 50 15.58 9.73 -13.85
N GLU A 51 15.89 10.96 -14.22
CA GLU A 51 16.11 12.10 -13.32
C GLU A 51 14.85 12.42 -12.48
N ALA A 52 13.68 12.48 -13.10
CA ALA A 52 12.41 12.69 -12.39
C ALA A 52 12.00 11.52 -11.47
N VAL A 53 12.33 10.27 -11.86
CA VAL A 53 12.12 9.08 -11.00
C VAL A 53 13.08 9.11 -9.82
N PHE A 54 14.36 9.40 -10.06
CA PHE A 54 15.38 9.52 -9.00
C PHE A 54 14.99 10.60 -7.98
N GLU A 55 14.57 11.78 -8.43
CA GLU A 55 14.08 12.83 -7.53
C GLU A 55 12.88 12.36 -6.72
N SER A 56 11.88 11.72 -7.35
CA SER A 56 10.69 11.21 -6.64
C SER A 56 11.02 10.14 -5.59
N GLU A 57 11.96 9.24 -5.89
CA GLU A 57 12.44 8.21 -4.96
C GLU A 57 13.26 8.81 -3.82
N LEU A 58 14.13 9.79 -4.11
CA LEU A 58 14.89 10.55 -3.12
C LEU A 58 13.95 11.32 -2.18
N ASP A 59 12.92 11.95 -2.72
CA ASP A 59 11.88 12.65 -1.97
C ASP A 59 11.11 11.72 -1.02
N ALA A 60 10.75 10.52 -1.51
CA ALA A 60 10.12 9.49 -0.69
C ALA A 60 11.06 8.98 0.41
N CYS A 61 12.35 8.80 0.10
CA CYS A 61 13.38 8.42 1.06
C CYS A 61 13.57 9.49 2.15
N VAL A 62 13.65 10.76 1.77
CA VAL A 62 13.74 11.91 2.69
C VAL A 62 12.52 12.01 3.60
N ARG A 63 11.29 11.81 3.07
CA ARG A 63 10.07 11.75 3.88
C ARG A 63 10.09 10.58 4.86
N GLY A 64 10.52 9.40 4.43
CA GLY A 64 10.68 8.21 5.28
C GLY A 64 11.72 8.39 6.39
N ALA A 65 12.92 8.86 6.05
CA ALA A 65 14.00 9.15 7.00
C ALA A 65 13.57 10.21 8.03
N ARG A 66 12.87 11.27 7.59
CA ARG A 66 12.29 12.27 8.50
C ARG A 66 11.29 11.64 9.46
N ALA A 67 10.35 10.82 8.98
CA ALA A 67 9.34 10.17 9.81
C ALA A 67 9.98 9.22 10.85
N LEU A 68 10.96 8.42 10.44
CA LEU A 68 11.72 7.53 11.32
C LEU A 68 12.56 8.30 12.34
N ALA A 69 13.24 9.39 11.96
CA ALA A 69 14.00 10.24 12.89
C ALA A 69 13.10 10.88 13.96
N HIS A 70 11.91 11.36 13.57
CA HIS A 70 10.92 11.87 14.53
C HIS A 70 10.36 10.77 15.43
N HIS A 71 10.21 9.54 14.91
CA HIS A 71 9.77 8.39 15.70
C HIS A 71 10.84 7.98 16.73
N ASP A 72 12.09 7.76 16.30
CA ASP A 72 13.25 7.45 17.16
C ASP A 72 13.41 8.50 18.27
N LEU A 73 13.35 9.80 17.94
CA LEU A 73 13.46 10.87 18.93
C LEU A 73 12.31 10.84 19.95
N ARG A 74 11.07 10.60 19.50
CA ARG A 74 9.90 10.43 20.38
C ARG A 74 9.96 9.15 21.22
N GLU A 75 10.58 8.08 20.73
CA GLU A 75 10.86 6.87 21.52
C GLU A 75 11.89 7.16 22.60
N LEU A 76 13.00 7.81 22.25
CA LEU A 76 14.05 8.18 23.19
C LEU A 76 13.50 9.05 24.34
N HIS A 77 12.79 10.14 24.02
CA HIS A 77 12.14 11.01 25.02
C HIS A 77 11.05 10.31 25.84
N ARG A 78 10.37 9.28 25.32
CA ARG A 78 9.42 8.45 26.11
C ARG A 78 10.14 7.45 27.01
N SER A 79 11.22 6.85 26.54
CA SER A 79 12.02 5.87 27.28
C SER A 79 12.88 6.49 28.39
N ALA A 80 13.30 7.74 28.19
CA ALA A 80 14.06 8.55 29.12
C ALA A 80 13.41 9.95 29.22
N PRO A 81 12.37 10.12 30.05
CA PRO A 81 11.70 11.40 30.25
C PRO A 81 12.54 12.37 31.09
N GLY A 82 12.81 13.57 30.56
CA GLY A 82 13.46 14.65 31.31
C GLY A 82 12.63 15.11 32.51
N ALA A 83 13.26 15.87 33.41
CA ALA A 83 12.63 16.41 34.60
C ALA A 83 11.33 17.17 34.28
N ARG A 84 11.31 18.01 33.23
CA ARG A 84 10.09 18.73 32.81
C ARG A 84 8.97 17.83 32.33
N ALA A 85 9.28 16.70 31.68
CA ALA A 85 8.27 15.73 31.25
C ALA A 85 7.62 15.00 32.44
N LEU A 86 8.37 14.82 33.53
CA LEU A 86 7.87 14.30 34.80
C LEU A 86 7.03 15.36 35.55
N ILE A 87 7.44 16.63 35.54
CA ILE A 87 6.68 17.76 36.12
C ILE A 87 5.32 17.93 35.45
N SER A 88 5.25 17.75 34.13
CA SER A 88 3.99 17.82 33.39
C SER A 88 3.11 16.56 33.48
N GLY A 89 3.54 15.52 34.20
CA GLY A 89 2.81 14.26 34.34
C GLY A 89 2.72 13.43 33.05
N CYS A 90 3.64 13.63 32.09
CA CYS A 90 3.58 13.00 30.77
C CYS A 90 4.24 11.61 30.68
N SER A 91 4.85 11.13 31.77
CA SER A 91 5.46 9.79 31.83
C SER A 91 5.68 9.34 33.28
N ASP A 92 5.59 8.04 33.53
CA ASP A 92 6.00 7.43 34.79
C ASP A 92 7.52 7.22 34.82
N ALA A 93 8.17 7.63 35.90
CA ALA A 93 9.61 7.43 36.07
C ALA A 93 9.94 5.93 36.25
N ARG A 94 10.51 5.32 35.20
CA ARG A 94 11.02 3.94 35.25
C ARG A 94 12.41 3.90 35.88
N GLU A 95 12.68 2.86 36.65
CA GLU A 95 14.00 2.60 37.21
C GLU A 95 15.02 2.30 36.11
N SER A 96 16.04 3.15 35.94
CA SER A 96 17.47 2.75 35.93
C SER A 96 18.45 3.85 35.51
N GLN A 97 18.10 4.83 34.66
CA GLN A 97 19.08 5.73 34.03
C GLN A 97 18.85 7.22 34.30
N LEU A 98 19.93 7.99 34.51
CA LEU A 98 19.91 9.45 34.64
C LEU A 98 20.06 10.12 33.27
N ILE A 99 19.31 11.20 33.03
CA ILE A 99 19.49 12.06 31.86
C ILE A 99 20.39 13.22 32.25
N LEU A 100 21.57 13.26 31.63
CA LEU A 100 22.60 14.25 31.92
C LEU A 100 22.41 15.58 31.15
N GLY A 101 21.57 15.54 30.11
CA GLY A 101 21.23 16.64 29.23
C GLY A 101 20.77 16.14 27.88
N PHE A 102 20.59 17.05 26.93
CA PHE A 102 20.16 16.77 25.57
C PHE A 102 21.30 17.06 24.58
N GLY A 103 21.47 16.24 23.55
CA GLY A 103 22.63 16.33 22.67
C GLY A 103 22.45 15.59 21.35
N ARG A 104 23.56 15.43 20.62
CA ARG A 104 23.60 14.74 19.33
C ARG A 104 23.77 13.24 19.48
N VAL A 105 22.77 12.47 19.05
CA VAL A 105 22.78 11.00 19.08
C VAL A 105 22.52 10.47 17.66
N ARG A 106 23.24 9.44 17.22
CA ARG A 106 22.98 8.80 15.92
C ARG A 106 21.64 8.05 15.94
N THR A 107 20.92 8.07 14.82
CA THR A 107 19.68 7.29 14.66
C THR A 107 19.94 5.79 14.69
N ARG A 108 18.89 5.00 15.00
CA ARG A 108 18.99 3.53 15.09
C ARG A 108 18.74 2.86 13.74
N PHE A 109 17.98 3.50 12.86
CA PHE A 109 17.73 2.99 11.50
C PHE A 109 18.96 3.17 10.59
N LYS A 110 19.04 2.34 9.54
CA LYS A 110 20.04 2.44 8.48
C LYS A 110 19.35 2.65 7.15
N ILE A 111 19.87 3.56 6.34
CA ILE A 111 19.50 3.69 4.92
C ILE A 111 20.16 2.51 4.18
N GLN A 112 19.45 1.86 3.26
CA GLN A 112 20.02 0.82 2.40
C GLN A 112 20.69 1.46 1.18
N GLY A 113 21.93 1.05 0.87
CA GLY A 113 22.78 1.64 -0.15
C GLY A 113 23.98 2.39 0.45
N GLU A 114 25.01 2.65 -0.36
CA GLU A 114 26.14 3.47 0.08
C GLU A 114 25.84 4.96 -0.12
N LEU A 115 25.80 5.74 0.98
CA LEU A 115 25.50 7.17 0.94
C LEU A 115 26.50 7.98 0.07
N ARG A 116 27.69 7.42 -0.20
CA ARG A 116 28.77 8.00 -1.01
C ARG A 116 28.61 7.77 -2.52
N GLU A 117 27.70 6.89 -2.93
CA GLU A 117 27.39 6.65 -4.35
C GLU A 117 26.26 7.59 -4.84
N LEU A 118 25.68 8.38 -3.94
CA LEU A 118 24.67 9.39 -4.25
C LEU A 118 25.31 10.71 -4.71
N PRO A 119 24.61 11.51 -5.54
CA PRO A 119 24.93 12.91 -5.76
C PRO A 119 25.04 13.74 -4.46
N ASP A 120 25.91 14.74 -4.44
CA ASP A 120 26.21 15.57 -3.25
C ASP A 120 24.95 16.23 -2.65
N ASP A 121 24.00 16.66 -3.49
CA ASP A 121 22.74 17.27 -3.08
C ASP A 121 21.78 16.25 -2.45
N ALA A 122 21.73 15.03 -2.98
CA ALA A 122 20.98 13.92 -2.41
C ALA A 122 21.55 13.50 -1.04
N GLN A 123 22.88 13.46 -0.90
CA GLN A 123 23.55 13.22 0.37
C GLN A 123 23.22 14.33 1.39
N ALA A 124 23.35 15.61 1.01
CA ALA A 124 23.04 16.75 1.87
C ALA A 124 21.57 16.80 2.35
N ARG A 125 20.63 16.26 1.56
CA ARG A 125 19.21 16.12 1.93
C ARG A 125 18.95 15.01 2.95
N LEU A 126 19.81 13.99 3.04
CA LEU A 126 19.62 12.83 3.93
C LEU A 126 20.44 12.90 5.23
N GLU A 127 21.64 13.47 5.20
CA GLU A 127 22.51 13.59 6.39
C GLU A 127 21.84 14.18 7.65
N PRO A 128 20.98 15.22 7.58
CA PRO A 128 20.32 15.79 8.75
C PRO A 128 19.42 14.80 9.52
N PHE A 129 19.03 13.68 8.92
CA PHE A 129 18.18 12.66 9.55
C PHE A 129 18.99 11.47 10.11
N LEU A 130 20.33 11.46 9.97
CA LEU A 130 21.21 10.43 10.53
C LEU A 130 21.72 10.76 11.95
N VAL A 131 21.55 12.01 12.38
CA VAL A 131 21.89 12.50 13.72
C VAL A 131 20.68 13.23 14.29
N LEU A 132 20.18 12.74 15.41
CA LEU A 132 19.13 13.39 16.20
C LEU A 132 19.78 14.50 17.04
N ASP A 133 19.39 15.74 16.74
CA ASP A 133 19.56 16.86 17.66
C ASP A 133 18.55 16.78 18.81
N ASP A 134 18.94 17.30 19.98
CA ASP A 134 18.13 17.34 21.22
C ASP A 134 17.65 15.97 21.74
N ALA A 135 18.38 14.89 21.45
CA ALA A 135 18.12 13.57 22.01
C ALA A 135 18.64 13.46 23.46
N PRO A 136 17.94 12.76 24.38
CA PRO A 136 18.37 12.61 25.76
C PRO A 136 19.67 11.79 25.85
N VAL A 137 20.68 12.34 26.51
CA VAL A 137 21.94 11.67 26.80
C VAL A 137 21.84 11.03 28.18
N VAL A 138 21.64 9.71 28.17
CA VAL A 138 21.49 8.89 29.37
C VAL A 138 22.82 8.34 29.86
N ALA A 139 22.96 8.19 31.17
CA ALA A 139 24.05 7.45 31.79
C ALA A 139 23.57 6.64 33.00
N ASP A 140 24.27 5.54 33.24
CA ASP A 140 24.10 4.69 34.42
C ASP A 140 25.12 5.11 35.47
N SER A 141 24.65 5.87 36.46
CA SER A 141 25.42 6.30 37.63
C SER A 141 24.49 6.68 38.78
N GLU A 142 24.96 6.43 39.99
CA GLU A 142 24.33 6.80 41.26
C GLU A 142 25.02 8.00 41.91
N ARG A 143 26.22 8.39 41.44
CA ARG A 143 27.03 9.48 42.00
C ARG A 143 27.34 10.53 40.95
N VAL A 144 26.83 11.75 41.14
CA VAL A 144 27.01 12.85 40.19
C VAL A 144 27.65 14.05 40.89
N ARG A 145 28.83 14.46 40.41
CA ARG A 145 29.50 15.70 40.86
C ARG A 145 29.25 16.83 39.85
N LEU A 146 28.63 17.90 40.32
CA LEU A 146 28.30 19.09 39.56
C LEU A 146 29.27 20.23 39.90
N THR A 147 29.90 20.81 38.88
CA THR A 147 30.85 21.93 39.01
C THR A 147 30.47 23.08 38.07
N GLY A 148 30.88 24.32 38.38
CA GLY A 148 30.53 25.52 37.61
C GLY A 148 29.84 26.60 38.44
N ASN A 149 28.99 27.41 37.81
CA ASN A 149 28.27 28.50 38.49
C ASN A 149 27.23 27.95 39.50
N ARG A 150 27.18 28.52 40.72
CA ARG A 150 26.27 28.13 41.80
C ARG A 150 24.80 27.98 41.36
N HIS A 151 24.27 28.91 40.57
CA HIS A 151 22.87 28.88 40.13
C HIS A 151 22.61 27.77 39.12
N LEU A 152 23.57 27.49 38.23
CA LEU A 152 23.48 26.40 37.25
C LEU A 152 23.60 25.03 37.93
N ILE A 153 24.49 24.89 38.90
CA ILE A 153 24.60 23.68 39.74
C ILE A 153 23.25 23.42 40.41
N LEU A 154 22.69 24.38 41.15
CA LEU A 154 21.41 24.22 41.84
C LEU A 154 20.28 23.81 40.87
N ALA A 155 20.15 24.50 39.73
CA ALA A 155 19.09 24.21 38.77
C ALA A 155 19.23 22.83 38.08
N ALA A 156 20.46 22.36 37.83
CA ALA A 156 20.70 21.01 37.33
C ALA A 156 20.46 19.94 38.40
N SER A 157 20.84 20.20 39.66
CA SER A 157 20.58 19.29 40.78
C SER A 157 19.08 19.04 40.98
N ARG A 158 18.24 20.08 40.87
CA ARG A 158 16.77 19.93 40.93
C ARG A 158 16.24 19.02 39.82
N ALA A 159 16.78 19.11 38.61
CA ALA A 159 16.39 18.26 37.50
C ALA A 159 16.71 16.77 37.80
N LEU A 160 17.92 16.47 38.26
CA LEU A 160 18.33 15.10 38.62
C LEU A 160 17.54 14.52 39.80
N LEU A 161 17.19 15.35 40.79
CA LEU A 161 16.36 14.94 41.93
C LEU A 161 14.93 14.55 41.52
N ILE A 162 14.31 15.32 40.62
CA ILE A 162 12.99 15.01 40.06
C ILE A 162 13.03 13.69 39.29
N GLN A 163 14.07 13.46 38.47
CA GLN A 163 14.26 12.19 37.75
C GLN A 163 14.36 10.97 38.68
N ARG A 164 14.94 11.11 39.89
CA ARG A 164 15.13 10.00 40.85
C ARG A 164 14.05 9.88 41.93
N ALA A 165 13.09 10.80 42.00
CA ALA A 165 12.08 10.87 43.07
C ALA A 165 11.17 9.63 43.20
N ALA A 166 10.92 8.91 42.11
CA ALA A 166 10.13 7.69 42.15
C ALA A 166 10.92 6.45 42.62
N SER A 167 12.23 6.43 42.38
CA SER A 167 13.10 5.27 42.65
C SER A 167 13.87 5.36 43.98
N VAL A 168 14.11 6.57 44.50
CA VAL A 168 15.07 6.79 45.60
C VAL A 168 14.52 7.81 46.61
N GLY A 169 14.10 7.31 47.79
CA GLY A 169 13.53 8.13 48.88
C GLY A 169 14.56 8.81 49.80
N ARG A 170 15.86 8.57 49.61
CA ARG A 170 16.96 9.19 50.38
C ARG A 170 18.10 9.58 49.44
N VAL A 171 18.60 10.81 49.56
CA VAL A 171 19.72 11.32 48.76
C VAL A 171 20.77 11.87 49.69
N ALA A 172 22.03 11.53 49.47
CA ALA A 172 23.13 12.13 50.21
C ALA A 172 23.72 13.30 49.40
N ILE A 173 23.91 14.44 50.06
CA ILE A 173 24.32 15.71 49.47
C ILE A 173 25.60 16.16 50.16
N GLY A 174 26.65 16.47 49.40
CA GLY A 174 27.91 16.99 49.97
C GLY A 174 27.69 18.29 50.75
N SER A 175 28.35 18.44 51.91
CA SER A 175 28.17 19.57 52.83
C SER A 175 28.82 20.89 52.36
N SER A 176 28.79 21.18 51.05
CA SER A 176 29.23 22.46 50.50
C SER A 176 28.15 23.53 50.67
N ALA A 177 28.50 24.81 50.60
CA ALA A 177 27.53 25.93 50.68
C ALA A 177 26.47 25.92 49.54
N VAL A 178 26.67 25.10 48.51
CA VAL A 178 25.66 24.83 47.47
C VAL A 178 24.77 23.65 47.89
N GLY A 179 25.36 22.60 48.47
CA GLY A 179 24.66 21.48 49.10
C GLY A 179 23.71 21.89 50.21
N GLU A 180 24.14 22.77 51.11
CA GLU A 180 23.30 23.31 52.18
C GLU A 180 22.09 24.09 51.65
N ALA A 181 22.28 24.89 50.59
CA ALA A 181 21.20 25.64 49.95
C ALA A 181 20.15 24.70 49.33
N LEU A 182 20.59 23.67 48.59
CA LEU A 182 19.71 22.65 48.02
C LEU A 182 18.97 21.84 49.09
N ASN A 183 19.66 21.44 50.16
CA ASN A 183 19.08 20.81 51.34
C ASN A 183 18.02 21.72 52.00
N GLY A 184 18.23 23.04 52.04
CA GLY A 184 17.22 24.02 52.47
C GLY A 184 15.97 24.05 51.59
N GLU A 185 16.15 24.03 50.26
CA GLU A 185 15.04 23.97 49.29
C GLU A 185 14.21 22.69 49.42
N ILE A 186 14.86 21.54 49.63
CA ILE A 186 14.21 20.22 49.70
C ILE A 186 13.52 19.97 51.04
N ARG A 187 14.06 20.46 52.16
CA ARG A 187 13.50 20.22 53.52
C ARG A 187 12.04 20.69 53.71
N GLY A 188 11.56 21.60 52.86
CA GLY A 188 10.15 22.01 52.84
C GLY A 188 9.18 20.93 52.33
N HIS A 189 9.69 19.95 51.58
CA HIS A 189 8.91 18.90 50.91
C HIS A 189 8.89 17.61 51.74
N ARG A 190 7.98 17.55 52.72
CA ARG A 190 7.79 16.39 53.59
C ARG A 190 7.19 15.19 52.82
N GLY A 191 8.05 14.29 52.34
CA GLY A 191 7.63 13.01 51.76
C GLY A 191 8.73 12.38 50.92
N ASP A 192 8.96 12.96 49.74
CA ASP A 192 9.73 12.34 48.65
C ASP A 192 11.22 12.12 48.92
N TRP A 193 11.90 13.04 49.62
CA TRP A 193 13.35 12.99 49.80
C TRP A 193 13.79 13.25 51.24
N ARG A 194 14.68 12.40 51.76
CA ARG A 194 15.41 12.65 53.02
C ARG A 194 16.88 13.01 52.70
N PRO A 195 17.24 14.30 52.66
CA PRO A 195 18.62 14.72 52.40
C PRO A 195 19.52 14.41 53.60
N VAL A 196 20.63 13.72 53.36
CA VAL A 196 21.69 13.48 54.34
C VAL A 196 22.93 14.28 53.94
N LEU A 197 23.44 15.14 54.83
CA LEU A 197 24.68 15.88 54.56
C LEU A 197 25.90 14.97 54.78
N THR A 198 26.77 14.87 53.79
CA THR A 198 28.04 14.11 53.86
C THR A 198 29.22 15.07 53.97
N ALA A 199 30.29 14.64 54.65
CA ALA A 199 31.53 15.40 54.78
C ALA A 199 32.40 15.40 53.49
N ASP A 200 31.78 15.52 52.31
CA ASP A 200 32.52 15.82 51.08
C ASP A 200 32.83 17.31 51.02
N HIS A 201 34.12 17.64 50.95
CA HIS A 201 34.65 18.99 50.85
C HIS A 201 35.29 19.27 49.47
N GLY A 202 35.10 18.36 48.50
CA GLY A 202 35.56 18.52 47.13
C GLY A 202 34.85 19.67 46.40
N PRO A 203 35.43 20.16 45.29
CA PRO A 203 34.90 21.31 44.56
C PRO A 203 33.54 21.00 43.92
N GLY A 204 32.54 21.85 44.16
CA GLY A 204 31.21 21.77 43.57
C GLY A 204 30.13 21.22 44.51
N MET A 205 29.29 20.33 43.99
CA MET A 205 28.26 19.60 44.72
C MET A 205 28.28 18.14 44.28
N LEU A 206 28.32 17.22 45.25
CA LEU A 206 28.05 15.80 45.04
C LEU A 206 26.59 15.49 45.37
N LEU A 207 25.92 14.76 44.47
CA LEU A 207 24.66 14.06 44.71
C LEU A 207 24.95 12.55 44.66
N ASP A 208 24.57 11.84 45.71
CA ASP A 208 24.71 10.38 45.82
C ASP A 208 23.34 9.74 46.09
N PHE A 209 22.88 8.95 45.13
CA PHE A 209 21.59 8.27 45.11
C PHE A 209 21.69 6.81 45.58
N GLY A 210 22.89 6.25 45.72
CA GLY A 210 23.14 4.83 46.03
C GLY A 210 23.30 4.52 47.52
N VAL A 211 22.78 5.38 48.41
CA VAL A 211 23.11 5.31 49.84
C VAL A 211 22.08 4.53 50.66
N ASP A 212 22.34 3.23 50.83
CA ASP A 212 21.68 2.39 51.82
C ASP A 212 21.97 2.89 53.25
N PHE A 213 20.92 3.28 53.98
CA PHE A 213 21.00 3.68 55.39
C PHE A 213 20.25 2.68 56.28
N ASP A 214 20.94 2.09 57.26
CA ASP A 214 20.31 1.29 58.30
C ASP A 214 19.31 2.16 59.12
N PRO A 215 18.02 1.82 59.15
CA PRO A 215 17.01 2.62 59.86
C PRO A 215 17.11 2.58 61.39
N ARG A 216 18.04 1.81 61.98
CA ARG A 216 18.25 1.74 63.44
C ARG A 216 19.44 2.56 63.95
N ALA A 217 20.24 3.15 63.06
CA ALA A 217 21.41 3.95 63.42
C ALA A 217 21.06 5.43 63.63
N ASP A 218 20.24 5.74 64.65
CA ASP A 218 20.08 7.11 65.12
C ASP A 218 21.39 7.59 65.78
N GLY A 219 22.25 8.28 65.01
CA GLY A 219 23.32 9.12 65.54
C GLY A 219 24.76 8.86 65.09
N LEU A 220 25.03 7.87 64.23
CA LEU A 220 26.38 7.65 63.66
C LEU A 220 26.32 7.57 62.13
N GLY A 221 27.37 8.09 61.48
CA GLY A 221 27.42 8.37 60.03
C GLY A 221 27.32 7.13 59.13
N PRO A 222 27.22 7.33 57.79
CA PRO A 222 26.95 6.25 56.83
C PRO A 222 27.93 5.09 57.00
N SER A 223 27.39 3.92 57.34
CA SER A 223 28.18 2.70 57.53
C SER A 223 28.76 2.26 56.19
N GLN A 224 30.09 2.32 56.05
CA GLN A 224 30.81 1.80 54.89
C GLN A 224 30.65 0.28 54.78
N ARG A 225 29.61 -0.18 54.08
CA ARG A 225 29.67 -1.50 53.44
C ARG A 225 30.66 -1.41 52.29
N GLN A 226 31.62 -2.34 52.25
CA GLN A 226 32.52 -2.49 51.13
C GLN A 226 31.71 -2.99 49.92
N HIS A 227 31.28 -2.06 49.08
CA HIS A 227 31.01 -2.29 47.67
C HIS A 227 31.99 -1.42 46.87
N THR A 228 32.36 -1.90 45.68
CA THR A 228 33.16 -1.16 44.71
C THR A 228 32.56 0.24 44.55
N PRO A 229 33.35 1.33 44.68
CA PRO A 229 32.78 2.67 44.72
C PRO A 229 31.96 2.94 43.45
N PRO A 230 30.68 3.34 43.57
CA PRO A 230 29.84 3.59 42.40
C PRO A 230 30.48 4.67 41.52
N ARG A 231 30.44 4.45 40.20
CA ARG A 231 31.15 5.28 39.22
C ARG A 231 30.68 6.73 39.30
N GLU A 232 31.55 7.58 39.81
CA GLU A 232 31.27 9.01 39.96
C GLU A 232 31.38 9.71 38.61
N LEU A 233 30.29 10.38 38.22
CA LEU A 233 30.15 11.06 36.95
C LEU A 233 30.29 12.57 37.14
N HIS A 234 31.20 13.19 36.39
CA HIS A 234 31.50 14.61 36.52
C HIS A 234 30.76 15.43 35.45
N ILE A 235 29.92 16.37 35.89
CA ILE A 235 29.22 17.34 35.04
C ILE A 235 29.77 18.73 35.34
N ARG A 236 30.32 19.40 34.32
CA ARG A 236 30.79 20.77 34.40
C ARG A 236 29.86 21.70 33.63
N MET A 237 29.17 22.55 34.37
CA MET A 237 28.24 23.57 33.88
C MET A 237 29.04 24.76 33.32
N LEU A 238 28.94 25.00 32.01
CA LEU A 238 29.63 26.11 31.34
C LEU A 238 28.71 27.31 31.14
N SER A 239 27.47 27.05 30.69
CA SER A 239 26.44 28.08 30.46
C SER A 239 25.03 27.47 30.64
N PRO A 240 23.95 28.27 30.60
CA PRO A 240 22.59 27.74 30.62
C PRO A 240 22.26 26.78 29.46
N ALA A 241 23.01 26.86 28.35
CA ALA A 241 22.80 26.06 27.15
C ALA A 241 23.85 24.95 26.96
N GLN A 242 24.89 24.88 27.80
CA GLN A 242 26.03 23.99 27.58
C GLN A 242 26.66 23.51 28.89
N ALA A 243 26.82 22.19 29.00
CA ALA A 243 27.59 21.49 30.02
C ALA A 243 28.47 20.42 29.36
N THR A 244 29.58 20.08 30.00
CA THR A 244 30.42 18.95 29.59
C THR A 244 30.31 17.83 30.62
N VAL A 245 29.94 16.64 30.16
CA VAL A 245 29.97 15.39 30.92
C VAL A 245 31.32 14.73 30.67
N GLU A 246 32.01 14.35 31.72
CA GLU A 246 33.21 13.50 31.68
C GLU A 246 32.83 12.11 32.18
N LEU A 247 32.90 11.13 31.27
CA LEU A 247 32.60 9.73 31.52
C LEU A 247 33.79 9.01 32.17
N ALA A 248 33.53 7.86 32.80
CA ALA A 248 34.54 7.10 33.56
C ALA A 248 35.68 6.50 32.70
N ASP A 249 35.57 6.55 31.37
CA ASP A 249 36.60 6.18 30.39
C ASP A 249 37.43 7.38 29.91
N GLY A 250 37.16 8.58 30.42
CA GLY A 250 37.80 9.84 30.01
C GLY A 250 37.16 10.49 28.78
N GLN A 251 36.10 9.91 28.20
CA GLN A 251 35.37 10.54 27.10
C GLN A 251 34.61 11.78 27.60
N ARG A 252 34.72 12.89 26.87
CA ARG A 252 33.97 14.12 27.15
C ARG A 252 32.86 14.33 26.14
N LEU A 253 31.63 14.41 26.63
CA LEU A 253 30.44 14.73 25.85
C LEU A 253 29.98 16.16 26.15
N THR A 254 29.55 16.89 25.12
CA THR A 254 28.90 18.19 25.28
C THR A 254 27.39 17.99 25.21
N VAL A 255 26.67 18.49 26.21
CA VAL A 255 25.21 18.38 26.33
C VAL A 255 24.59 19.74 26.67
N ARG A 256 23.35 19.96 26.25
CA ARG A 256 22.47 21.03 26.74
C ARG A 256 21.88 20.55 28.08
N PRO A 257 22.24 21.16 29.23
CA PRO A 257 21.72 20.71 30.51
C PRO A 257 20.23 21.00 30.64
N GLU A 258 19.53 20.16 31.39
CA GLU A 258 18.18 20.49 31.86
C GLU A 258 18.29 21.30 33.17
N LEU A 259 17.60 22.43 33.22
CA LEU A 259 17.67 23.38 34.34
C LEU A 259 16.27 23.64 34.87
N VAL A 260 16.08 23.35 36.15
CA VAL A 260 14.80 23.42 36.86
C VAL A 260 14.84 24.53 37.92
N THR A 261 13.80 25.36 37.95
CA THR A 261 13.57 26.41 38.95
C THR A 261 13.08 25.85 40.29
N VAL A 262 13.07 26.67 41.34
CA VAL A 262 12.52 26.24 42.65
C VAL A 262 11.01 26.06 42.54
N GLU A 263 10.35 26.90 41.74
CA GLU A 263 8.91 26.88 41.49
C GLU A 263 8.47 25.60 40.76
N GLU A 264 9.21 25.19 39.71
CA GLU A 264 9.02 23.92 39.02
C GLU A 264 9.21 22.70 39.97
N LEU A 265 10.22 22.74 40.85
CA LEU A 265 10.42 21.71 41.88
C LEU A 265 9.25 21.63 42.87
N ARG A 266 8.72 22.78 43.33
CA ARG A 266 7.55 22.83 44.22
C ARG A 266 6.31 22.26 43.54
N ALA A 267 6.09 22.56 42.26
CA ALA A 267 4.95 22.06 41.49
C ALA A 267 4.98 20.52 41.39
N PHE A 268 6.15 19.93 41.16
CA PHE A 268 6.34 18.48 41.15
C PHE A 268 5.97 17.82 42.49
N ALA A 269 6.51 18.35 43.60
CA ALA A 269 6.22 17.81 44.93
C ALA A 269 4.74 17.92 45.31
N GLN A 270 4.04 18.99 44.87
CA GLN A 270 2.59 19.12 45.05
C GLN A 270 1.80 18.10 44.21
N LEU A 271 2.23 17.81 42.98
CA LEU A 271 1.62 16.82 42.11
C LEU A 271 1.77 15.39 42.68
N ARG A 272 2.96 15.07 43.20
CA ARG A 272 3.26 13.82 43.92
C ARG A 272 2.40 13.64 45.17
N ALA A 273 2.39 14.62 46.07
CA ALA A 273 1.60 14.54 47.32
C ALA A 273 0.08 14.36 47.06
N ARG A 274 -0.45 14.93 45.98
CA ARG A 274 -1.84 14.73 45.54
C ARG A 274 -2.11 13.31 45.02
N ALA A 275 -1.16 12.72 44.30
CA ALA A 275 -1.25 11.34 43.82
C ALA A 275 -1.20 10.34 44.98
N GLU A 276 -0.27 10.51 45.93
CA GLU A 276 -0.14 9.64 47.12
C GLU A 276 -1.36 9.72 48.05
N SER A 277 -1.99 10.89 48.16
CA SER A 277 -3.17 11.10 49.02
C SER A 277 -4.48 10.57 48.43
N GLY A 278 -4.46 9.98 47.23
CA GLY A 278 -5.66 9.45 46.55
C GLY A 278 -6.69 10.50 46.11
N GLN A 279 -6.38 11.80 46.22
CA GLN A 279 -7.30 12.91 45.96
C GLN A 279 -7.38 13.28 44.46
N LEU A 280 -7.23 12.32 43.54
CA LEU A 280 -7.34 12.54 42.10
C LEU A 280 -8.82 12.52 41.61
N LEU A 281 -9.72 13.11 42.40
CA LEU A 281 -11.15 13.28 42.08
C LEU A 281 -11.59 14.72 42.40
N ALA A 282 -11.87 15.48 41.33
CA ALA A 282 -12.39 16.86 41.28
C ALA A 282 -11.46 18.02 41.73
N GLY A 283 -11.33 19.07 40.91
CA GLY A 283 -10.57 20.30 41.20
C GLY A 283 -11.24 21.19 42.26
N ARG A 284 -10.54 22.13 42.93
CA ARG A 284 -10.03 23.45 42.44
C ARG A 284 -9.31 24.20 43.60
N ASP A 285 -8.64 25.36 43.49
CA ASP A 285 -8.14 26.27 42.41
C ASP A 285 -6.97 27.11 43.05
N GLY A 286 -6.16 27.85 42.26
CA GLY A 286 -5.12 28.80 42.73
C GLY A 286 -3.69 28.23 42.77
N ASP A 287 -2.62 28.90 42.30
CA ASP A 287 -2.49 30.31 41.88
C ASP A 287 -1.57 30.51 40.64
N ALA A 288 -1.69 31.69 40.04
CA ALA A 288 -1.25 32.10 38.69
C ALA A 288 0.19 31.77 38.20
N SER A 289 0.30 31.12 37.03
CA SER A 289 0.88 31.69 35.79
C SER A 289 0.70 30.72 34.60
N ALA A 290 0.54 31.25 33.37
CA ALA A 290 0.53 30.49 32.11
C ALA A 290 -0.58 29.44 31.86
N ALA A 291 -1.85 29.78 32.11
CA ALA A 291 -3.00 29.20 31.38
C ALA A 291 -4.28 30.01 31.58
N SER A 292 -4.57 30.98 30.70
CA SER A 292 -5.89 31.62 30.65
C SER A 292 -6.90 30.70 29.95
N THR A 293 -7.41 29.69 30.67
CA THR A 293 -8.40 28.75 30.14
C THR A 293 -9.73 28.87 30.88
N LEU A 294 -10.70 29.43 30.18
CA LEU A 294 -12.13 29.10 30.16
C LEU A 294 -12.69 28.29 31.35
N ARG A 295 -13.58 28.94 32.12
CA ARG A 295 -14.35 28.30 33.19
C ARG A 295 -15.35 27.29 32.61
N LEU A 296 -15.04 26.00 32.73
CA LEU A 296 -16.01 24.91 32.51
C LEU A 296 -17.23 25.05 33.45
N ARG A 297 -18.33 25.56 32.89
CA ARG A 297 -19.70 25.22 33.28
C ARG A 297 -20.09 24.02 32.41
N ARG A 298 -20.40 22.87 32.99
CA ARG A 298 -20.86 21.69 32.23
C ARG A 298 -22.21 22.01 31.54
N LEU A 299 -22.13 22.42 30.28
CA LEU A 299 -23.22 22.32 29.31
C LEU A 299 -23.01 21.02 28.50
N PRO A 300 -24.06 20.36 28.01
CA PRO A 300 -23.92 19.16 27.18
C PRO A 300 -23.11 19.45 25.91
N HIS A 301 -22.04 18.69 25.68
CA HIS A 301 -20.98 19.01 24.70
C HIS A 301 -21.48 19.12 23.24
N HIS A 302 -22.63 18.53 22.89
CA HIS A 302 -23.24 18.62 21.56
C HIS A 302 -23.95 19.97 21.25
N ALA A 303 -24.18 20.81 22.27
CA ALA A 303 -25.01 22.02 22.14
C ALA A 303 -24.27 23.25 21.59
N SER A 304 -22.94 23.22 21.50
CA SER A 304 -22.11 24.38 21.15
C SER A 304 -20.81 23.97 20.45
N LEU A 305 -20.43 24.73 19.43
CA LEU A 305 -19.11 24.70 18.79
C LEU A 305 -18.31 25.99 19.08
N ALA A 306 -18.58 26.65 20.23
CA ALA A 306 -17.81 27.78 20.72
C ALA A 306 -16.31 27.49 20.73
N ALA A 307 -15.55 28.43 20.16
CA ALA A 307 -14.10 28.38 20.03
C ALA A 307 -13.51 29.80 20.19
N GLN A 308 -12.50 29.94 21.03
CA GLN A 308 -11.75 31.18 21.19
C GLN A 308 -10.83 31.41 19.98
N ILE A 309 -11.11 32.40 19.14
CA ILE A 309 -10.34 32.70 17.93
C ILE A 309 -9.29 33.81 18.12
N GLY A 310 -9.40 34.59 19.19
CA GLY A 310 -8.54 35.75 19.40
C GLY A 310 -8.90 36.55 20.65
N THR A 311 -8.58 37.84 20.61
CA THR A 311 -8.93 38.80 21.67
C THR A 311 -9.51 40.10 21.12
N GLN A 312 -10.48 40.66 21.83
CA GLN A 312 -11.01 42.01 21.65
C GLN A 312 -10.58 42.84 22.86
N ASN A 313 -9.82 43.92 22.64
CA ASN A 313 -9.30 44.79 23.71
C ASN A 313 -8.57 44.02 24.85
N GLY A 314 -7.88 42.92 24.52
CA GLY A 314 -7.18 42.05 25.47
C GLY A 314 -8.05 41.01 26.18
N VAL A 315 -9.37 41.00 25.96
CA VAL A 315 -10.30 39.98 26.48
C VAL A 315 -10.49 38.89 25.43
N ALA A 316 -10.55 37.62 25.86
CA ALA A 316 -10.83 36.48 24.99
C ALA A 316 -12.12 36.69 24.16
N PHE A 317 -12.05 36.44 22.85
CA PHE A 317 -13.18 36.53 21.94
C PHE A 317 -13.49 35.15 21.35
N GLU A 318 -14.74 34.70 21.51
CA GLU A 318 -15.23 33.40 21.07
C GLU A 318 -16.24 33.53 19.92
N VAL A 319 -16.32 32.50 19.08
CA VAL A 319 -17.33 32.35 18.03
C VAL A 319 -17.90 30.93 18.08
N ASP A 320 -19.21 30.77 17.98
CA ASP A 320 -19.93 29.49 18.05
C ASP A 320 -20.75 29.22 16.78
N LEU A 321 -20.30 28.24 15.97
CA LEU A 321 -21.00 27.79 14.76
C LEU A 321 -22.41 27.21 15.02
N VAL A 322 -22.81 26.95 16.26
CA VAL A 322 -24.17 26.50 16.61
C VAL A 322 -25.05 27.68 17.00
N ALA A 323 -24.56 28.55 17.90
CA ALA A 323 -25.32 29.67 18.45
C ALA A 323 -25.34 30.89 17.50
N ASP A 324 -24.18 31.38 17.06
CA ASP A 324 -24.05 32.52 16.14
C ASP A 324 -24.48 32.13 14.70
N GLY A 325 -24.47 30.82 14.42
CA GLY A 325 -25.16 30.18 13.32
C GLY A 325 -24.26 29.34 12.40
N PRO A 326 -24.89 28.50 11.56
CA PRO A 326 -24.33 27.23 11.09
C PRO A 326 -23.11 27.36 10.18
N HIS A 327 -22.99 28.51 9.50
CA HIS A 327 -22.00 28.72 8.46
C HIS A 327 -21.31 30.07 8.63
N ALA A 328 -20.02 30.09 8.30
CA ALA A 328 -19.18 31.27 8.34
C ALA A 328 -18.59 31.58 6.97
N VAL A 329 -18.41 32.88 6.69
CA VAL A 329 -17.62 33.37 5.56
C VAL A 329 -16.43 34.18 6.07
N VAL A 330 -15.26 33.93 5.50
CA VAL A 330 -14.00 34.58 5.87
C VAL A 330 -13.39 35.29 4.66
N GLY A 331 -13.34 36.63 4.70
CA GLY A 331 -12.64 37.45 3.71
C GLY A 331 -11.22 37.79 4.17
N GLY A 332 -10.23 37.71 3.29
CA GLY A 332 -8.87 38.18 3.61
C GLY A 332 -7.86 37.98 2.48
N THR A 333 -7.10 39.03 2.17
CA THR A 333 -6.04 38.98 1.15
C THR A 333 -4.83 38.16 1.63
N THR A 334 -3.95 37.75 0.72
CA THR A 334 -2.68 37.07 1.05
C THR A 334 -1.89 37.83 2.13
N GLY A 335 -1.37 37.10 3.12
CA GLY A 335 -0.64 37.67 4.26
C GLY A 335 -1.49 38.37 5.33
N SER A 336 -2.82 38.41 5.19
CA SER A 336 -3.72 39.01 6.20
C SER A 336 -3.84 38.23 7.51
N GLY A 337 -3.46 36.93 7.52
CA GLY A 337 -3.64 36.02 8.66
C GLY A 337 -4.75 34.97 8.48
N LYS A 338 -5.36 34.87 7.29
CA LYS A 338 -6.44 33.91 6.94
C LYS A 338 -6.14 32.46 7.38
N SER A 339 -5.01 31.90 6.98
CA SER A 339 -4.59 30.53 7.33
C SER A 339 -4.38 30.33 8.83
N GLU A 340 -3.84 31.34 9.53
CA GLU A 340 -3.63 31.32 10.99
C GLU A 340 -4.96 31.32 11.75
N LEU A 341 -5.93 32.14 11.31
CA LEU A 341 -7.30 32.12 11.85
C LEU A 341 -7.93 30.73 11.70
N LEU A 342 -7.82 30.10 10.53
CA LEU A 342 -8.38 28.77 10.29
C LEU A 342 -7.78 27.71 11.22
N VAL A 343 -6.45 27.68 11.34
CA VAL A 343 -5.72 26.77 12.22
C VAL A 343 -6.12 26.99 13.68
N THR A 344 -6.07 28.23 14.17
CA THR A 344 -6.46 28.58 15.55
C THR A 344 -7.92 28.25 15.84
N TRP A 345 -8.85 28.51 14.92
CA TRP A 345 -10.27 28.23 15.11
C TRP A 345 -10.53 26.72 15.23
N VAL A 346 -9.95 25.89 14.34
CA VAL A 346 -10.08 24.43 14.44
C VAL A 346 -9.46 23.89 15.73
N LEU A 347 -8.26 24.36 16.12
CA LEU A 347 -7.60 23.95 17.36
C LEU A 347 -8.41 24.31 18.60
N ALA A 348 -8.89 25.55 18.70
CA ALA A 348 -9.70 26.00 19.83
C ALA A 348 -11.05 25.25 19.92
N MET A 349 -11.65 24.88 18.78
CA MET A 349 -12.89 24.10 18.73
C MET A 349 -12.69 22.65 19.18
N THR A 350 -11.59 22.02 18.76
CA THR A 350 -11.28 20.60 19.03
C THR A 350 -10.64 20.38 20.40
N ALA A 351 -9.97 21.39 20.96
CA ALA A 351 -9.19 21.30 22.21
C ALA A 351 -9.94 20.68 23.40
N THR A 352 -11.25 20.92 23.52
CA THR A 352 -12.10 20.47 24.64
C THR A 352 -13.19 19.46 24.24
N ARG A 353 -13.19 18.99 22.99
CA ARG A 353 -14.22 18.11 22.41
C ARG A 353 -13.63 16.76 22.00
N SER A 354 -14.46 15.73 21.87
CA SER A 354 -14.10 14.42 21.30
C SER A 354 -14.45 14.34 19.82
N THR A 355 -13.94 13.32 19.13
CA THR A 355 -14.32 12.99 17.75
C THR A 355 -15.81 12.65 17.59
N ARG A 356 -16.47 12.26 18.70
CA ARG A 356 -17.91 11.98 18.78
C ARG A 356 -18.75 13.26 18.88
N ASP A 357 -18.15 14.38 19.29
CA ASP A 357 -18.81 15.69 19.32
C ASP A 357 -18.65 16.42 17.98
N VAL A 358 -17.42 16.43 17.43
CA VAL A 358 -17.06 17.17 16.22
C VAL A 358 -16.01 16.45 15.37
N GLN A 359 -16.22 16.47 14.06
CA GLN A 359 -15.26 16.08 13.01
C GLN A 359 -15.02 17.27 12.08
N VAL A 360 -13.82 17.35 11.51
CA VAL A 360 -13.38 18.46 10.65
C VAL A 360 -12.85 17.92 9.34
N LEU A 361 -13.40 18.39 8.21
CA LEU A 361 -12.95 18.08 6.87
C LEU A 361 -12.42 19.36 6.22
N CYS A 362 -11.16 19.34 5.78
CA CYS A 362 -10.50 20.53 5.24
C CYS A 362 -10.28 20.40 3.73
N PHE A 363 -10.46 21.50 2.98
CA PHE A 363 -10.13 21.62 1.57
C PHE A 363 -9.12 22.77 1.35
N ASP A 364 -8.04 22.54 0.60
CA ASP A 364 -7.04 23.54 0.21
C ASP A 364 -6.75 23.47 -1.29
N PHE A 365 -7.36 24.39 -2.06
CA PHE A 365 -7.35 24.37 -3.52
C PHE A 365 -6.13 25.03 -4.17
N LYS A 366 -5.13 25.49 -3.41
CA LYS A 366 -3.93 26.16 -3.96
C LYS A 366 -2.60 25.57 -3.48
N GLY A 367 -2.62 24.33 -2.99
CA GLY A 367 -1.41 23.67 -2.46
C GLY A 367 -0.87 24.36 -1.21
N GLY A 368 -1.74 25.01 -0.43
CA GLY A 368 -1.38 25.56 0.86
C GLY A 368 -1.10 24.43 1.86
N ALA A 369 0.00 24.57 2.60
CA ALA A 369 0.26 23.75 3.80
C ALA A 369 -0.53 24.27 5.02
N THR A 370 -1.69 24.92 4.80
CA THR A 370 -2.51 25.51 5.87
C THR A 370 -2.96 24.42 6.85
N PHE A 371 -3.51 23.34 6.31
CA PHE A 371 -4.11 22.27 7.12
C PHE A 371 -3.15 21.12 7.44
N ASP A 372 -2.00 20.99 6.79
CA ASP A 372 -0.97 19.99 7.08
C ASP A 372 -0.56 19.98 8.57
N GLN A 373 -0.51 21.17 9.17
CA GLN A 373 -0.17 21.37 10.58
C GLN A 373 -1.17 20.71 11.53
N ILE A 374 -2.44 20.60 11.11
CA ILE A 374 -3.55 20.06 11.90
C ILE A 374 -4.11 18.72 11.37
N ALA A 375 -3.57 18.20 10.26
CA ALA A 375 -3.96 16.93 9.66
C ALA A 375 -3.80 15.72 10.59
N ALA A 376 -2.94 15.85 11.61
CA ALA A 376 -2.73 14.83 12.65
C ALA A 376 -3.68 14.95 13.86
N LEU A 377 -4.61 15.91 13.89
CA LEU A 377 -5.68 15.94 14.91
C LEU A 377 -6.62 14.74 14.71
N PRO A 378 -7.01 13.99 15.76
CA PRO A 378 -7.99 12.91 15.64
C PRO A 378 -9.34 13.33 15.06
N HIS A 379 -9.71 14.61 15.23
CA HIS A 379 -10.93 15.21 14.68
C HIS A 379 -10.83 15.50 13.18
N CYS A 380 -9.61 15.61 12.61
CA CYS A 380 -9.42 15.85 11.20
C CYS A 380 -9.68 14.56 10.41
N VAL A 381 -10.84 14.46 9.76
CA VAL A 381 -11.25 13.27 9.00
C VAL A 381 -10.67 13.23 7.59
N GLY A 382 -10.09 14.34 7.13
CA GLY A 382 -9.40 14.44 5.85
C GLY A 382 -8.93 15.87 5.58
N VAL A 383 -7.80 15.98 4.89
CA VAL A 383 -7.36 17.19 4.19
C VAL A 383 -7.38 16.87 2.70
N VAL A 384 -8.04 17.72 1.92
CA VAL A 384 -8.31 17.53 0.50
C VAL A 384 -7.59 18.63 -0.26
N THR A 385 -6.61 18.28 -1.08
CA THR A 385 -5.70 19.22 -1.75
C THR A 385 -5.70 19.00 -3.25
N ASP A 386 -5.57 20.06 -4.04
CA ASP A 386 -5.26 20.00 -5.48
C ASP A 386 -6.16 19.02 -6.28
N LEU A 387 -7.48 19.14 -6.06
CA LEU A 387 -8.48 18.24 -6.63
C LEU A 387 -8.49 18.27 -8.18
N ASP A 388 -8.22 17.13 -8.80
CA ASP A 388 -8.56 16.92 -10.21
C ASP A 388 -10.08 16.74 -10.41
N ASP A 389 -10.58 16.85 -11.65
CA ASP A 389 -12.00 16.69 -11.98
C ASP A 389 -12.63 15.39 -11.40
N HIS A 390 -11.85 14.30 -11.31
CA HIS A 390 -12.34 13.05 -10.76
C HIS A 390 -12.42 13.08 -9.24
N GLU A 391 -11.39 13.60 -8.57
CA GLU A 391 -11.40 13.75 -7.11
C GLU A 391 -12.46 14.77 -6.67
N ALA A 392 -12.72 15.83 -7.43
CA ALA A 392 -13.80 16.79 -7.20
C ALA A 392 -15.20 16.14 -7.31
N ARG A 393 -15.45 15.31 -8.33
CA ARG A 393 -16.70 14.52 -8.42
C ARG A 393 -16.82 13.50 -7.29
N ARG A 394 -15.72 12.82 -6.93
CA ARG A 394 -15.68 11.93 -5.76
C ARG A 394 -15.97 12.71 -4.47
N ALA A 395 -15.54 13.96 -4.36
CA ALA A 395 -15.84 14.86 -3.25
C ALA A 395 -17.33 15.16 -3.15
N ALA A 396 -17.93 15.59 -4.26
CA ALA A 396 -19.35 15.89 -4.35
C ALA A 396 -20.21 14.67 -4.01
N ALA A 397 -19.85 13.50 -4.55
CA ALA A 397 -20.51 12.23 -4.25
C ALA A 397 -20.39 11.84 -2.77
N SER A 398 -19.20 11.98 -2.16
CA SER A 398 -18.97 11.66 -0.73
C SER A 398 -19.78 12.55 0.20
N LEU A 399 -19.74 13.87 -0.03
CA LEU A 399 -20.52 14.84 0.75
C LEU A 399 -22.03 14.63 0.57
N SER A 400 -22.48 14.32 -0.65
CA SER A 400 -23.89 14.01 -0.93
C SER A 400 -24.34 12.72 -0.24
N ALA A 401 -23.48 11.69 -0.18
CA ALA A 401 -23.75 10.45 0.56
C ALA A 401 -23.84 10.70 2.08
N GLU A 402 -22.99 11.59 2.62
CA GLU A 402 -23.02 12.01 4.03
C GLU A 402 -24.32 12.75 4.39
N ILE A 403 -24.78 13.67 3.54
CA ILE A 403 -26.08 14.36 3.69
C ILE A 403 -27.21 13.33 3.75
N ARG A 404 -27.27 12.42 2.77
CA ARG A 404 -28.28 11.34 2.72
C ARG A 404 -28.19 10.40 3.94
N PHE A 405 -26.99 10.12 4.45
CA PHE A 405 -26.80 9.34 5.68
C PHE A 405 -27.37 10.07 6.90
N ARG A 406 -27.04 11.35 7.10
CA ARG A 406 -27.54 12.16 8.22
C ARG A 406 -29.06 12.28 8.20
N GLU A 407 -29.67 12.51 7.04
CA GLU A 407 -31.13 12.52 6.88
C GLU A 407 -31.78 11.19 7.33
N ARG A 408 -31.22 10.05 6.91
CA ARG A 408 -31.70 8.71 7.30
C ARG A 408 -31.51 8.45 8.79
N ALA A 409 -30.36 8.81 9.35
CA ALA A 409 -30.05 8.60 10.77
C ALA A 409 -30.94 9.45 11.69
N LEU A 410 -31.17 10.73 11.36
CA LEU A 410 -32.13 11.58 12.07
C LEU A 410 -33.55 11.01 12.00
N ARG A 411 -34.01 10.61 10.81
CA ARG A 411 -35.33 9.99 10.62
C ARG A 411 -35.49 8.71 11.44
N ALA A 412 -34.47 7.85 11.48
CA ALA A 412 -34.47 6.61 12.25
C ALA A 412 -34.49 6.87 13.78
N ALA A 413 -33.87 7.95 14.23
CA ALA A 413 -33.90 8.40 15.63
C ALA A 413 -35.18 9.19 16.00
N GLY A 414 -36.07 9.48 15.05
CA GLY A 414 -37.21 10.39 15.25
C GLY A 414 -36.82 11.86 15.49
N ALA A 415 -35.56 12.20 15.28
CA ALA A 415 -34.97 13.52 15.51
C ALA A 415 -35.21 14.47 14.34
N LYS A 416 -35.44 15.76 14.62
CA LYS A 416 -35.56 16.82 13.60
C LYS A 416 -34.22 17.50 13.29
N GLN A 417 -33.25 17.37 14.18
CA GLN A 417 -31.97 18.06 14.12
C GLN A 417 -30.89 17.28 14.90
N VAL A 418 -29.62 17.48 14.55
CA VAL A 418 -28.46 16.78 15.16
C VAL A 418 -28.40 16.90 16.69
N ALA A 419 -28.90 18.01 17.26
CA ALA A 419 -28.94 18.24 18.71
C ALA A 419 -29.80 17.21 19.47
N GLU A 420 -30.72 16.54 18.77
CA GLU A 420 -31.59 15.48 19.30
C GLU A 420 -31.02 14.07 19.02
N ALA A 421 -29.91 13.97 18.28
CA ALA A 421 -29.28 12.71 17.87
C ALA A 421 -27.78 12.66 18.27
N PRO A 422 -27.47 12.48 19.57
CA PRO A 422 -26.10 12.54 20.10
C PRO A 422 -25.15 11.44 19.58
N SER A 423 -25.66 10.46 18.84
CA SER A 423 -24.86 9.47 18.09
C SER A 423 -24.23 10.03 16.80
N LEU A 424 -24.63 11.22 16.35
CA LEU A 424 -24.08 11.90 15.17
C LEU A 424 -23.17 13.06 15.58
N ALA A 425 -21.87 12.92 15.30
CA ALA A 425 -20.92 14.02 15.42
C ALA A 425 -21.29 15.17 14.47
N ARG A 426 -21.06 16.42 14.90
CA ARG A 426 -21.13 17.58 14.01
C ARG A 426 -19.97 17.53 13.02
N LEU A 427 -20.22 17.84 11.75
CA LEU A 427 -19.18 17.95 10.73
C LEU A 427 -18.93 19.41 10.43
N VAL A 428 -17.68 19.87 10.53
CA VAL A 428 -17.25 21.20 10.11
C VAL A 428 -16.43 21.06 8.84
N VAL A 429 -16.94 21.59 7.73
CA VAL A 429 -16.21 21.62 6.46
C VAL A 429 -15.55 22.98 6.30
N VAL A 430 -14.22 22.99 6.30
CA VAL A 430 -13.40 24.20 6.15
C VAL A 430 -12.85 24.23 4.73
N VAL A 431 -13.18 25.27 3.96
CA VAL A 431 -12.66 25.44 2.60
C VAL A 431 -11.76 26.66 2.57
N ASP A 432 -10.45 26.43 2.45
CA ASP A 432 -9.55 27.51 2.06
C ASP A 432 -9.60 27.72 0.54
N GLU A 433 -9.70 28.98 0.16
CA GLU A 433 -9.86 29.43 -1.22
C GLU A 433 -11.12 28.88 -1.96
N TYR A 434 -12.30 29.05 -1.35
CA TYR A 434 -13.61 28.67 -1.90
C TYR A 434 -13.87 29.18 -3.33
N GLN A 435 -13.22 30.27 -3.76
CA GLN A 435 -13.30 30.74 -5.15
C GLN A 435 -12.81 29.68 -6.15
N ALA A 436 -11.70 29.00 -5.84
CA ALA A 436 -11.14 27.98 -6.70
C ALA A 436 -12.06 26.75 -6.81
N LEU A 437 -12.78 26.40 -5.73
CA LEU A 437 -13.82 25.36 -5.74
C LEU A 437 -14.97 25.74 -6.69
N VAL A 438 -15.47 26.97 -6.60
CA VAL A 438 -16.56 27.49 -7.44
C VAL A 438 -16.16 27.52 -8.92
N ASP A 439 -14.90 27.84 -9.20
CA ASP A 439 -14.36 27.89 -10.56
C ASP A 439 -13.99 26.49 -11.11
N SER A 440 -13.81 25.47 -10.25
CA SER A 440 -13.36 24.13 -10.67
C SER A 440 -14.49 23.15 -11.03
N ASP A 441 -15.54 23.02 -10.20
CA ASP A 441 -16.56 21.98 -10.37
C ASP A 441 -17.97 22.42 -9.94
N ALA A 442 -18.92 22.33 -10.87
CA ALA A 442 -20.31 22.78 -10.67
C ALA A 442 -21.15 21.81 -9.82
N GLU A 443 -20.82 20.52 -9.79
CA GLU A 443 -21.50 19.54 -8.93
C GLU A 443 -21.10 19.78 -7.47
N LEU A 444 -19.81 19.98 -7.22
CA LEU A 444 -19.28 20.33 -5.91
C LEU A 444 -19.86 21.67 -5.42
N GLN A 445 -19.92 22.70 -6.28
CA GLN A 445 -20.60 23.97 -5.97
C GLN A 445 -22.07 23.75 -5.55
N ALA A 446 -22.82 22.90 -6.25
CA ALA A 446 -24.21 22.61 -5.93
C ALA A 446 -24.35 21.94 -4.55
N VAL A 447 -23.46 21.00 -4.21
CA VAL A 447 -23.42 20.35 -2.89
C VAL A 447 -23.11 21.35 -1.77
N PHE A 448 -22.16 22.26 -1.94
CA PHE A 448 -21.87 23.30 -0.93
C PHE A 448 -23.05 24.28 -0.76
N SER A 449 -23.74 24.62 -1.85
CA SER A 449 -24.97 25.43 -1.78
C SER A 449 -26.08 24.73 -0.98
N ASP A 450 -26.28 23.43 -1.24
CA ASP A 450 -27.24 22.59 -0.51
C ASP A 450 -26.91 22.45 0.98
N ILE A 451 -25.63 22.21 1.31
CA ILE A 451 -25.16 22.21 2.70
C ILE A 451 -25.43 23.57 3.37
N SER A 452 -25.23 24.69 2.68
CA SER A 452 -25.53 26.01 3.25
C SER A 452 -27.01 26.18 3.62
N ALA A 453 -27.92 25.56 2.86
CA ALA A 453 -29.36 25.67 3.09
C ALA A 453 -29.87 24.71 4.17
N ARG A 454 -29.31 23.49 4.26
CA ARG A 454 -29.82 22.41 5.12
C ARG A 454 -28.91 22.01 6.28
N GLY A 455 -27.67 22.49 6.30
CA GLY A 455 -26.61 22.05 7.21
C GLY A 455 -26.93 22.21 8.70
N ARG A 456 -27.66 23.28 9.08
CA ARG A 456 -28.08 23.53 10.48
C ARG A 456 -28.77 22.32 11.13
N SER A 457 -29.73 21.70 10.44
CA SER A 457 -30.48 20.56 10.98
C SER A 457 -29.62 19.29 10.95
N LEU A 458 -28.85 19.08 9.89
CA LEU A 458 -27.98 17.92 9.72
C LEU A 458 -26.72 17.94 10.62
N GLY A 459 -26.40 19.07 11.24
CA GLY A 459 -25.16 19.25 11.98
C GLY A 459 -23.93 19.38 11.10
N VAL A 460 -24.11 19.84 9.87
CA VAL A 460 -23.01 20.13 8.93
C VAL A 460 -22.83 21.65 8.89
N HIS A 461 -21.64 22.09 9.24
CA HIS A 461 -21.23 23.49 9.35
C HIS A 461 -20.21 23.80 8.24
N LEU A 462 -20.19 25.05 7.76
CA LEU A 462 -19.27 25.47 6.69
C LEU A 462 -18.43 26.65 7.18
N ILE A 463 -17.13 26.65 6.87
CA ILE A 463 -16.27 27.83 6.99
C ILE A 463 -15.69 28.07 5.59
N LEU A 464 -16.19 29.10 4.89
CA LEU A 464 -15.85 29.38 3.49
C LEU A 464 -14.92 30.59 3.40
N CYS A 465 -13.68 30.37 2.96
CA CYS A 465 -12.64 31.39 2.95
C CYS A 465 -12.32 31.85 1.52
N ALA A 466 -12.26 33.17 1.29
CA ALA A 466 -11.98 33.75 -0.02
C ALA A 466 -11.07 34.98 0.06
N GLN A 467 -10.17 35.13 -0.91
CA GLN A 467 -9.38 36.36 -1.09
C GLN A 467 -10.23 37.50 -1.66
N GLN A 468 -11.15 37.17 -2.58
CA GLN A 468 -12.11 38.08 -3.20
C GLN A 468 -13.54 37.58 -2.91
N PRO A 469 -14.05 37.76 -1.69
CA PRO A 469 -15.38 37.26 -1.30
C PRO A 469 -16.52 37.79 -2.19
N ALA A 470 -16.41 38.98 -2.79
CA ALA A 470 -17.44 39.53 -3.68
C ALA A 470 -17.59 38.77 -5.02
N SER A 471 -16.54 38.10 -5.49
CA SER A 471 -16.62 37.19 -6.64
C SER A 471 -17.07 35.78 -6.23
N ALA A 472 -16.57 35.29 -5.09
CA ALA A 472 -16.67 33.87 -4.71
C ALA A 472 -17.96 33.47 -3.98
N VAL A 473 -18.47 34.28 -3.04
CA VAL A 473 -19.58 33.90 -2.15
C VAL A 473 -20.79 34.79 -2.40
N ARG A 474 -21.85 34.23 -3.00
CA ARG A 474 -23.00 35.00 -3.51
C ARG A 474 -24.34 34.38 -3.12
N GLY A 475 -25.40 35.17 -3.23
CA GLY A 475 -26.80 34.70 -3.14
C GLY A 475 -27.12 33.95 -1.84
N ALA A 476 -27.78 32.80 -1.98
CA ALA A 476 -28.26 31.99 -0.86
C ALA A 476 -27.12 31.56 0.09
N THR A 477 -25.95 31.17 -0.43
CA THR A 477 -24.80 30.75 0.39
C THR A 477 -24.35 31.87 1.33
N LEU A 478 -24.27 33.11 0.85
CA LEU A 478 -23.91 34.27 1.69
C LEU A 478 -25.02 34.66 2.68
N ALA A 479 -26.29 34.45 2.31
CA ALA A 479 -27.43 34.67 3.19
C ALA A 479 -27.46 33.64 4.35
N ASN A 480 -27.00 32.41 4.11
CA ASN A 480 -26.94 31.34 5.10
C ASN A 480 -25.68 31.42 6.01
N CYS A 481 -24.64 32.17 5.60
CA CYS A 481 -23.49 32.49 6.45
C CYS A 481 -23.79 33.69 7.37
N SER A 482 -24.22 33.39 8.60
CA SER A 482 -24.50 34.39 9.63
C SER A 482 -23.21 34.92 10.30
N ILE A 483 -22.18 34.08 10.44
CA ILE A 483 -20.86 34.50 10.93
C ILE A 483 -20.07 35.07 9.76
N ARG A 484 -19.60 36.31 9.89
CA ARG A 484 -18.90 37.04 8.83
C ARG A 484 -17.63 37.65 9.38
N ILE A 485 -16.48 37.11 8.97
CA ILE A 485 -15.16 37.57 9.43
C ILE A 485 -14.44 38.18 8.25
N SER A 486 -14.04 39.44 8.34
CA SER A 486 -13.12 40.02 7.36
C SER A 486 -11.81 40.42 8.04
N LEU A 487 -10.73 39.73 7.69
CA LEU A 487 -9.38 40.25 7.84
C LEU A 487 -9.15 41.38 6.81
N ARG A 488 -7.93 41.92 6.76
CA ARG A 488 -7.56 42.92 5.76
C ARG A 488 -7.83 42.41 4.33
N VAL A 489 -8.61 43.17 3.57
CA VAL A 489 -8.87 42.97 2.13
C VAL A 489 -8.33 44.16 1.33
N ILE A 490 -8.25 44.05 0.01
CA ILE A 490 -7.74 45.13 -0.86
C ILE A 490 -8.86 46.09 -1.25
N ALA A 491 -10.01 45.58 -1.69
CA ALA A 491 -11.14 46.40 -2.14
C ALA A 491 -12.19 46.59 -1.04
N ALA A 492 -12.74 47.81 -0.94
CA ALA A 492 -13.88 48.09 -0.08
C ALA A 492 -15.14 47.27 -0.47
N ALA A 493 -15.25 46.85 -1.73
CA ALA A 493 -16.32 45.98 -2.22
C ALA A 493 -16.28 44.59 -1.56
N ASP A 494 -15.09 43.99 -1.41
CA ASP A 494 -14.91 42.71 -0.72
C ASP A 494 -15.28 42.80 0.75
N SER A 495 -14.83 43.86 1.42
CA SER A 495 -15.22 44.17 2.81
C SER A 495 -16.74 44.31 2.92
N THR A 496 -17.37 45.03 1.99
CA THR A 496 -18.82 45.25 1.99
C THR A 496 -19.60 43.96 1.74
N ALA A 497 -19.10 43.07 0.88
CA ALA A 497 -19.71 41.76 0.63
C ALA A 497 -19.71 40.86 1.88
N VAL A 498 -18.67 40.93 2.72
CA VAL A 498 -18.59 40.11 3.94
C VAL A 498 -19.29 40.77 5.13
N ILE A 499 -18.88 41.98 5.52
CA ILE A 499 -19.30 42.64 6.76
C ILE A 499 -20.27 43.82 6.56
N GLY A 500 -20.80 44.03 5.35
CA GLY A 500 -21.76 45.11 5.07
C GLY A 500 -21.18 46.53 5.10
N SER A 501 -19.86 46.69 5.28
CA SER A 501 -19.17 47.98 5.30
C SER A 501 -17.78 47.88 4.69
N GLY A 502 -17.19 49.00 4.28
CA GLY A 502 -15.82 49.07 3.74
C GLY A 502 -14.70 48.96 4.79
N ALA A 503 -15.02 48.77 6.08
CA ALA A 503 -14.09 48.96 7.19
C ALA A 503 -12.86 48.04 7.16
N ALA A 504 -13.00 46.80 6.66
CA ALA A 504 -11.90 45.83 6.65
C ALA A 504 -10.84 46.11 5.57
N ALA A 505 -11.16 46.92 4.55
CA ALA A 505 -10.17 47.41 3.59
C ALA A 505 -9.20 48.44 4.22
N ASN A 506 -9.60 49.08 5.32
CA ASN A 506 -8.82 50.08 6.04
C ASN A 506 -7.95 49.48 7.18
N LEU A 507 -7.94 48.14 7.34
CA LEU A 507 -7.16 47.49 8.39
C LEU A 507 -5.65 47.61 8.12
N PRO A 508 -4.82 47.95 9.13
CA PRO A 508 -3.37 48.10 8.98
C PRO A 508 -2.67 46.87 8.36
N VAL A 509 -1.82 47.11 7.37
CA VAL A 509 -0.96 46.06 6.77
C VAL A 509 0.05 45.51 7.79
N SER A 510 0.48 46.34 8.74
CA SER A 510 1.43 46.00 9.81
C SER A 510 0.88 45.11 10.92
N THR A 511 -0.41 44.75 10.89
CA THR A 511 -1.05 43.94 11.94
C THR A 511 -1.83 42.76 11.36
N PRO A 512 -1.14 41.70 10.86
CA PRO A 512 -1.77 40.46 10.45
C PRO A 512 -2.58 39.82 11.59
N GLY A 513 -3.66 39.12 11.23
CA GLY A 513 -4.61 38.54 12.18
C GLY A 513 -5.61 39.54 12.76
N LEU A 514 -5.50 40.83 12.48
CA LEU A 514 -6.53 41.79 12.85
C LEU A 514 -7.74 41.63 11.92
N ALA A 515 -8.92 41.38 12.50
CA ALA A 515 -10.15 41.10 11.79
C ALA A 515 -11.33 41.90 12.34
N ILE A 516 -12.34 42.11 11.51
CA ILE A 516 -13.67 42.54 11.93
C ILE A 516 -14.58 41.31 11.86
N VAL A 517 -15.13 40.92 13.01
CA VAL A 517 -16.05 39.78 13.17
C VAL A 517 -17.45 40.34 13.37
N VAL A 518 -18.38 39.92 12.51
CA VAL A 518 -19.83 40.13 12.69
C VAL A 518 -20.45 38.78 13.01
N ALA A 519 -20.93 38.64 14.23
CA ALA A 519 -21.57 37.44 14.77
C ALA A 519 -22.60 37.87 15.82
N GLY A 520 -23.76 37.21 15.88
CA GLY A 520 -24.87 37.64 16.73
C GLY A 520 -25.34 39.07 16.42
N GLU A 521 -25.44 39.91 17.45
CA GLU A 521 -26.02 41.26 17.36
C GLU A 521 -25.02 42.39 17.06
N GLY A 522 -23.73 42.10 16.84
CA GLY A 522 -22.71 43.15 16.76
C GLY A 522 -21.49 42.86 15.87
N ALA A 523 -20.76 43.93 15.58
CA ALA A 523 -19.45 43.90 14.92
C ALA A 523 -18.34 44.19 15.96
N ALA A 524 -17.34 43.32 16.01
CA ALA A 524 -16.19 43.41 16.92
C ALA A 524 -14.88 43.42 16.14
N GLN A 525 -13.92 44.23 16.59
CA GLN A 525 -12.54 44.18 16.08
C GLN A 525 -11.73 43.22 16.96
N VAL A 526 -11.22 42.16 16.36
CA VAL A 526 -10.60 41.03 17.04
C VAL A 526 -9.19 40.82 16.49
N GLN A 527 -8.20 40.76 17.38
CA GLN A 527 -6.87 40.28 17.04
C GLN A 527 -6.84 38.76 17.19
N VAL A 528 -6.71 38.05 16.07
CA VAL A 528 -6.60 36.59 16.01
C VAL A 528 -5.36 36.13 16.78
N GLN A 529 -5.53 35.06 17.55
CA GLN A 529 -4.45 34.44 18.30
C GLN A 529 -3.60 33.57 17.36
N ARG A 530 -2.28 33.67 17.49
CA ARG A 530 -1.33 32.82 16.77
C ARG A 530 -1.11 31.50 17.52
N SER A 531 -1.19 30.39 16.80
CA SER A 531 -0.87 29.05 17.30
C SER A 531 0.61 28.74 17.04
N SER A 532 1.41 28.53 18.09
CA SER A 532 2.78 28.03 17.93
C SER A 532 2.79 26.53 17.62
N SER A 533 3.83 26.04 16.95
CA SER A 533 4.01 24.62 16.66
C SER A 533 3.91 23.73 17.92
N ASP A 534 4.35 24.23 19.07
CA ASP A 534 4.23 23.56 20.37
C ASP A 534 2.78 23.45 20.83
N THR A 535 1.98 24.52 20.67
CA THR A 535 0.55 24.53 20.96
C THR A 535 -0.20 23.56 20.06
N ILE A 536 0.10 23.54 18.76
CA ILE A 536 -0.48 22.61 17.79
C ILE A 536 -0.15 21.17 18.20
N ALA A 537 1.12 20.87 18.49
CA ALA A 537 1.56 19.56 18.93
C ALA A 537 0.95 19.13 20.28
N ALA A 538 0.72 20.07 21.20
CA ALA A 538 0.03 19.81 22.47
C ALA A 538 -1.45 19.48 22.24
N CYS A 539 -2.15 20.20 21.36
CA CYS A 539 -3.55 19.90 21.01
C CYS A 539 -3.69 18.51 20.36
N ILE A 540 -2.76 18.15 19.46
CA ILE A 540 -2.72 16.81 18.84
C ILE A 540 -2.55 15.70 19.90
N ARG A 541 -1.61 15.86 20.85
CA ARG A 541 -1.41 14.89 21.94
C ARG A 541 -2.65 14.78 22.84
N ALA A 542 -3.16 15.91 23.33
CA ALA A 542 -4.34 15.93 24.21
C ALA A 542 -5.60 15.36 23.53
N GLY A 543 -5.76 15.55 22.21
CA GLY A 543 -6.80 14.91 21.42
C GLY A 543 -6.62 13.39 21.35
N ALA A 544 -5.40 12.91 21.04
CA ALA A 544 -5.11 11.49 20.94
C ALA A 544 -5.27 10.75 22.28
N GLU A 545 -4.81 11.36 23.38
CA GLU A 545 -4.98 10.86 24.75
C GLU A 545 -6.47 10.77 25.14
N ARG A 546 -7.28 11.77 24.76
CA ARG A 546 -8.73 11.77 24.99
C ARG A 546 -9.43 10.63 24.26
N GLU A 547 -9.14 10.42 22.98
CA GLU A 547 -9.76 9.32 22.22
C GLU A 547 -9.31 7.94 22.73
N ALA A 548 -8.04 7.80 23.13
CA ALA A 548 -7.55 6.58 23.76
C ALA A 548 -8.28 6.29 25.10
N HIS A 549 -8.49 7.31 25.93
CA HIS A 549 -9.21 7.19 27.20
C HIS A 549 -10.71 6.83 27.02
N LEU A 550 -11.33 7.27 25.91
CA LEU A 550 -12.72 6.93 25.59
C LEU A 550 -12.91 5.48 25.10
N GLY A 551 -11.83 4.74 24.85
CA GLY A 551 -11.82 3.27 24.79
C GLY A 551 -12.67 2.60 23.69
N GLY A 552 -13.14 3.35 22.70
CA GLY A 552 -14.02 2.85 21.65
C GLY A 552 -13.57 3.25 20.25
N THR A 553 -14.05 2.52 19.23
CA THR A 553 -13.79 2.81 17.81
C THR A 553 -14.12 4.28 17.50
N PRO A 554 -13.24 5.02 16.80
CA PRO A 554 -13.55 6.38 16.37
C PRO A 554 -14.75 6.35 15.41
N PRO A 555 -15.62 7.38 15.43
CA PRO A 555 -16.72 7.47 14.50
C PRO A 555 -16.18 7.46 13.06
N GLN A 556 -16.80 6.64 12.21
CA GLN A 556 -16.39 6.48 10.81
C GLN A 556 -16.36 7.86 10.13
N PRO A 557 -15.27 8.21 9.43
CA PRO A 557 -15.19 9.50 8.77
C PRO A 557 -16.24 9.57 7.65
N PRO A 558 -16.88 10.73 7.43
CA PRO A 558 -17.84 10.95 6.33
C PRO A 558 -17.16 10.85 4.96
N TRP A 559 -15.84 10.97 4.95
CA TRP A 559 -14.96 10.96 3.79
C TRP A 559 -13.93 9.85 3.96
N LEU A 560 -13.89 8.89 3.04
CA LEU A 560 -12.79 7.94 2.96
C LEU A 560 -11.72 8.45 1.98
N PRO A 561 -10.42 8.26 2.26
CA PRO A 561 -9.35 8.62 1.33
C PRO A 561 -9.54 7.88 0.00
N ALA A 562 -9.07 8.46 -1.11
CA ALA A 562 -9.11 7.78 -2.40
C ALA A 562 -8.30 6.46 -2.34
N LEU A 563 -8.78 5.42 -3.03
CA LEU A 563 -8.07 4.14 -3.09
C LEU A 563 -6.62 4.34 -3.57
N PRO A 564 -5.59 3.94 -2.80
CA PRO A 564 -4.19 4.22 -3.12
C PRO A 564 -3.78 3.56 -4.43
N ALA A 565 -2.73 4.07 -5.09
CA ALA A 565 -2.27 3.57 -6.38
C ALA A 565 -1.83 2.09 -6.33
N GLU A 566 -1.36 1.62 -5.17
CA GLU A 566 -0.96 0.23 -4.93
C GLU A 566 -1.46 -0.22 -3.54
N ILE A 567 -1.98 -1.46 -3.48
CA ILE A 567 -2.41 -2.11 -2.24
C ILE A 567 -1.60 -3.40 -2.10
N ALA A 568 -0.89 -3.59 -0.99
CA ALA A 568 -0.16 -4.84 -0.75
C ALA A 568 -1.14 -5.98 -0.43
N ALA A 569 -0.88 -7.20 -0.90
CA ALA A 569 -1.68 -8.40 -0.60
C ALA A 569 -2.06 -8.54 0.89
N ARG A 570 -1.09 -8.31 1.80
CA ARG A 570 -1.27 -8.35 3.26
C ARG A 570 -2.23 -7.30 3.86
N ALA A 571 -2.64 -6.29 3.08
CA ALA A 571 -3.58 -5.26 3.51
C ALA A 571 -5.04 -5.66 3.22
N LEU A 572 -5.27 -6.70 2.42
CA LEU A 572 -6.58 -7.30 2.28
C LEU A 572 -6.96 -7.98 3.60
N ARG A 573 -8.11 -7.60 4.17
CA ARG A 573 -8.67 -8.29 5.33
C ARG A 573 -9.35 -9.58 4.85
N GLU A 574 -9.42 -10.59 5.72
CA GLU A 574 -10.35 -11.68 5.45
C GLU A 574 -11.79 -11.13 5.38
N PRO A 575 -12.65 -11.62 4.46
CA PRO A 575 -14.03 -11.17 4.37
C PRO A 575 -14.74 -11.39 5.71
N SER A 576 -15.27 -10.33 6.33
CA SER A 576 -16.00 -10.50 7.58
C SER A 576 -17.41 -10.99 7.30
N ALA A 577 -18.01 -11.73 8.24
CA ALA A 577 -19.40 -12.18 8.15
C ALA A 577 -20.45 -11.03 8.16
N LEU A 578 -20.00 -9.77 8.20
CA LEU A 578 -20.81 -8.56 8.16
C LEU A 578 -20.74 -7.83 6.80
N ASP A 579 -19.81 -8.20 5.91
CA ASP A 579 -19.63 -7.51 4.62
C ASP A 579 -20.67 -7.93 3.57
N GLU A 580 -21.26 -9.12 3.71
CA GLU A 580 -22.48 -9.58 3.02
C GLU A 580 -23.42 -10.32 4.01
N PRO A 581 -24.75 -10.32 3.79
CA PRO A 581 -25.70 -11.03 4.65
C PRO A 581 -25.47 -12.54 4.64
N SER A 582 -25.20 -13.08 5.82
CA SER A 582 -24.83 -14.48 6.08
C SER A 582 -25.97 -15.47 5.84
N THR A 583 -26.01 -16.06 4.63
CA THR A 583 -26.87 -17.23 4.29
C THR A 583 -26.15 -18.29 3.44
N PHE A 584 -24.81 -18.39 3.53
CA PHE A 584 -24.02 -19.14 2.54
C PHE A 584 -22.87 -20.04 3.06
N GLU A 585 -22.82 -20.38 4.35
CA GLU A 585 -21.74 -21.25 4.88
C GLU A 585 -21.82 -22.73 4.46
N GLU A 586 -22.98 -23.22 3.98
CA GLU A 586 -23.27 -24.66 3.82
C GLU A 586 -22.62 -25.42 2.63
N SER A 587 -21.51 -24.97 2.01
CA SER A 587 -20.87 -25.78 0.94
C SER A 587 -19.46 -25.35 0.50
N GLY A 588 -18.51 -25.16 1.44
CA GLY A 588 -17.05 -25.21 1.20
C GLY A 588 -16.41 -24.23 0.19
N ARG A 589 -17.18 -23.35 -0.45
CA ARG A 589 -16.72 -22.45 -1.53
C ARG A 589 -16.60 -21.02 -0.99
N ARG A 590 -15.50 -20.73 -0.29
CA ARG A 590 -15.14 -19.37 0.15
C ARG A 590 -14.84 -18.46 -1.05
N GLY A 591 -15.17 -17.17 -0.92
CA GLY A 591 -14.78 -16.15 -1.91
C GLY A 591 -13.28 -15.82 -1.83
N LEU A 592 -12.69 -15.43 -2.95
CA LEU A 592 -11.28 -15.07 -3.07
C LEU A 592 -11.11 -13.55 -3.14
N ALA A 593 -10.60 -12.96 -2.07
CA ALA A 593 -10.23 -11.53 -2.02
C ALA A 593 -9.11 -11.21 -3.02
N PHE A 594 -9.24 -10.11 -3.76
CA PHE A 594 -8.24 -9.68 -4.76
C PHE A 594 -7.97 -8.16 -4.80
N GLY A 595 -8.73 -7.35 -4.08
CA GLY A 595 -8.58 -5.89 -4.10
C GLY A 595 -9.45 -5.21 -3.06
N ILE A 596 -9.57 -3.88 -3.16
CA ILE A 596 -10.49 -3.06 -2.36
C ILE A 596 -11.33 -2.23 -3.33
N ALA A 597 -12.66 -2.22 -3.12
CA ALA A 597 -13.60 -1.37 -3.84
C ALA A 597 -13.90 -0.08 -3.03
N ASP A 598 -14.42 0.95 -3.70
CA ASP A 598 -14.78 2.25 -3.12
C ASP A 598 -16.28 2.48 -3.28
N ASP A 599 -17.04 2.20 -2.23
CA ASP A 599 -18.49 2.37 -2.16
C ASP A 599 -18.79 3.73 -1.50
N THR A 600 -18.70 4.78 -2.31
CA THR A 600 -18.89 6.17 -1.88
C THR A 600 -20.29 6.41 -1.32
N GLU A 601 -21.32 5.73 -1.84
CA GLU A 601 -22.71 5.90 -1.41
C GLU A 601 -22.99 5.34 -0.01
N LEU A 602 -22.40 4.19 0.32
CA LEU A 602 -22.44 3.62 1.67
C LEU A 602 -21.26 4.07 2.54
N ARG A 603 -20.37 4.93 2.01
CA ARG A 603 -19.15 5.48 2.64
C ARG A 603 -18.23 4.39 3.19
N ARG A 604 -18.04 3.29 2.45
CA ARG A 604 -17.22 2.13 2.86
C ARG A 604 -16.24 1.72 1.77
N GLN A 605 -15.15 1.07 2.15
CA GLN A 605 -14.17 0.49 1.22
C GLN A 605 -14.08 -1.03 1.44
N PRO A 606 -15.05 -1.80 0.90
CA PRO A 606 -15.10 -3.23 1.14
C PRO A 606 -14.02 -3.96 0.35
N THR A 607 -13.60 -5.11 0.86
CA THR A 607 -12.69 -6.00 0.13
C THR A 607 -13.39 -6.51 -1.14
N ALA A 608 -12.76 -6.36 -2.29
CA ALA A 608 -13.26 -6.91 -3.55
C ALA A 608 -12.98 -8.43 -3.57
N VAL A 609 -14.03 -9.22 -3.67
CA VAL A 609 -14.01 -10.68 -3.55
C VAL A 609 -14.61 -11.31 -4.81
N PHE A 610 -13.90 -12.26 -5.41
CA PHE A 610 -14.43 -13.14 -6.45
C PHE A 610 -15.17 -14.30 -5.79
N THR A 611 -16.45 -14.50 -6.13
CA THR A 611 -17.28 -15.56 -5.53
C THR A 611 -17.55 -16.67 -6.54
N PRO A 612 -16.89 -17.86 -6.44
CA PRO A 612 -16.99 -18.90 -7.45
C PRO A 612 -18.41 -19.42 -7.72
N ARG A 613 -19.29 -19.41 -6.71
CA ARG A 613 -20.69 -19.85 -6.85
C ARG A 613 -21.51 -18.95 -7.79
N LEU A 614 -21.12 -17.69 -7.99
CA LEU A 614 -21.80 -16.80 -8.92
C LEU A 614 -21.41 -17.06 -10.39
N GLY A 615 -20.42 -17.91 -10.65
CA GLY A 615 -19.94 -18.24 -11.99
C GLY A 615 -18.55 -17.67 -12.30
N ALA A 616 -18.08 -17.88 -13.53
CA ALA A 616 -16.73 -17.48 -13.93
C ALA A 616 -16.53 -15.95 -13.91
N MET A 617 -15.28 -15.53 -13.65
CA MET A 617 -14.85 -14.13 -13.66
C MET A 617 -14.02 -13.79 -14.90
N LEU A 618 -14.45 -12.74 -15.59
CA LEU A 618 -13.73 -12.10 -16.68
C LEU A 618 -12.89 -10.93 -16.14
N VAL A 619 -11.61 -10.85 -16.51
CA VAL A 619 -10.76 -9.69 -16.28
C VAL A 619 -10.42 -9.05 -17.65
N ILE A 620 -11.07 -7.93 -17.97
CA ILE A 620 -10.91 -7.27 -19.27
C ILE A 620 -10.19 -5.92 -19.13
N GLY A 621 -9.27 -5.62 -20.05
CA GLY A 621 -8.60 -4.32 -20.08
C GLY A 621 -7.43 -4.26 -21.06
N GLY A 622 -6.97 -3.05 -21.37
CA GLY A 622 -5.90 -2.81 -22.34
C GLY A 622 -4.51 -3.37 -21.94
N PRO A 623 -3.48 -3.17 -22.78
CA PRO A 623 -2.10 -3.53 -22.46
C PRO A 623 -1.61 -2.83 -21.18
N ARG A 624 -0.85 -3.55 -20.34
CA ARG A 624 -0.23 -3.06 -19.08
C ARG A 624 -1.19 -2.55 -17.98
N THR A 625 -2.50 -2.76 -18.11
CA THR A 625 -3.50 -2.37 -17.10
C THR A 625 -3.55 -3.26 -15.85
N GLY A 626 -2.84 -4.39 -15.83
CA GLY A 626 -2.73 -5.27 -14.66
C GLY A 626 -3.43 -6.63 -14.73
N LYS A 627 -3.90 -7.08 -15.92
CA LYS A 627 -4.58 -8.39 -16.13
C LYS A 627 -3.90 -9.56 -15.42
N THR A 628 -2.65 -9.84 -15.79
CA THR A 628 -1.79 -10.87 -15.19
C THR A 628 -1.58 -10.68 -13.68
N GLY A 629 -1.54 -9.43 -13.21
CA GLY A 629 -1.42 -9.08 -11.79
C GLY A 629 -2.66 -9.44 -10.98
N CYS A 630 -3.86 -9.26 -11.54
CA CYS A 630 -5.10 -9.71 -10.94
C CYS A 630 -5.16 -11.25 -10.83
N LEU A 631 -4.78 -11.97 -11.89
CA LEU A 631 -4.64 -13.43 -11.82
C LEU A 631 -3.61 -13.86 -10.77
N ALA A 632 -2.46 -13.17 -10.68
CA ALA A 632 -1.44 -13.45 -9.67
C ALA A 632 -1.98 -13.30 -8.25
N MET A 633 -2.78 -12.24 -8.00
CA MET A 633 -3.39 -11.99 -6.70
C MET A 633 -4.43 -13.07 -6.34
N LEU A 634 -5.30 -13.44 -7.27
CA LEU A 634 -6.26 -14.53 -7.08
C LEU A 634 -5.55 -15.89 -6.86
N ALA A 635 -4.45 -16.15 -7.57
CA ALA A 635 -3.61 -17.32 -7.35
C ALA A 635 -2.93 -17.34 -5.97
N GLU A 636 -2.60 -16.17 -5.43
CA GLU A 636 -2.00 -16.01 -4.11
C GLU A 636 -3.04 -16.25 -3.01
N THR A 637 -4.18 -15.57 -3.06
CA THR A 637 -5.29 -15.75 -2.09
C THR A 637 -5.82 -17.19 -2.08
N ALA A 638 -5.91 -17.84 -3.24
CA ALA A 638 -6.33 -19.24 -3.31
C ALA A 638 -5.33 -20.21 -2.64
N ARG A 639 -4.04 -19.86 -2.60
CA ARG A 639 -2.98 -20.66 -1.94
C ARG A 639 -2.84 -20.37 -0.45
N THR A 640 -3.32 -19.23 0.05
CA THR A 640 -3.29 -18.92 1.49
C THR A 640 -4.40 -19.63 2.27
N VAL A 641 -5.42 -20.17 1.61
CA VAL A 641 -6.44 -21.02 2.23
C VAL A 641 -5.81 -22.36 2.64
N GLN A 642 -5.45 -22.50 3.92
CA GLN A 642 -4.86 -23.72 4.48
C GLN A 642 -5.94 -24.75 4.87
N GLY A 643 -5.82 -25.99 4.38
CA GLY A 643 -6.67 -27.11 4.80
C GLY A 643 -6.60 -28.31 3.85
N ALA A 644 -7.31 -29.39 4.18
CA ALA A 644 -7.46 -30.54 3.27
C ALA A 644 -8.24 -30.19 1.97
N GLU A 645 -8.95 -29.06 1.95
CA GLU A 645 -9.71 -28.54 0.82
C GLU A 645 -8.98 -27.40 0.06
N SER A 646 -7.67 -27.18 0.28
CA SER A 646 -6.91 -26.14 -0.43
C SER A 646 -7.08 -26.29 -1.96
N PRO A 647 -7.64 -25.29 -2.66
CA PRO A 647 -8.03 -25.46 -4.06
C PRO A 647 -6.82 -25.64 -4.97
N ALA A 648 -6.88 -26.62 -5.87
CA ALA A 648 -5.86 -26.82 -6.89
C ALA A 648 -5.80 -25.61 -7.84
N VAL A 649 -4.79 -24.75 -7.70
CA VAL A 649 -4.59 -23.58 -8.57
C VAL A 649 -3.84 -24.01 -9.83
N VAL A 650 -4.56 -24.11 -10.93
CA VAL A 650 -4.05 -24.44 -12.27
C VAL A 650 -3.96 -23.16 -13.09
N VAL A 651 -2.75 -22.78 -13.49
CA VAL A 651 -2.54 -21.74 -14.51
C VAL A 651 -2.38 -22.46 -15.85
N LEU A 652 -3.19 -22.10 -16.84
CA LEU A 652 -3.09 -22.66 -18.19
C LEU A 652 -1.72 -22.31 -18.78
N SER A 653 -1.05 -23.28 -19.37
CA SER A 653 0.23 -23.08 -20.05
C SER A 653 0.06 -22.31 -21.36
N ASP A 654 1.09 -21.57 -21.74
CA ASP A 654 1.26 -21.00 -23.07
C ASP A 654 1.70 -22.06 -24.10
N ASP A 655 2.30 -23.16 -23.64
CA ASP A 655 2.56 -24.35 -24.44
C ASP A 655 1.26 -25.11 -24.77
N LEU A 656 0.95 -25.25 -26.06
CA LEU A 656 -0.28 -25.89 -26.54
C LEU A 656 -0.38 -27.37 -26.16
N GLU A 657 0.76 -28.06 -26.08
CA GLU A 657 0.80 -29.48 -25.70
C GLU A 657 0.40 -29.67 -24.23
N THR A 658 1.03 -28.91 -23.34
CA THR A 658 0.72 -28.89 -21.91
C THR A 658 -0.69 -28.36 -21.62
N ALA A 659 -1.13 -27.31 -22.32
CA ALA A 659 -2.46 -26.71 -22.16
C ALA A 659 -3.59 -27.69 -22.51
N TRP A 660 -3.40 -28.52 -23.55
CA TRP A 660 -4.34 -29.57 -23.92
C TRP A 660 -4.51 -30.60 -22.80
N ASP A 661 -3.39 -31.09 -22.26
CA ASP A 661 -3.37 -32.10 -21.22
C ASP A 661 -3.96 -31.55 -19.91
N GLN A 662 -3.65 -30.30 -19.55
CA GLN A 662 -4.24 -29.60 -18.41
C GLN A 662 -5.77 -29.53 -18.49
N LEU A 663 -6.34 -29.14 -19.65
CA LEU A 663 -7.79 -28.98 -19.80
C LEU A 663 -8.55 -30.30 -19.89
N ARG A 664 -7.88 -31.39 -20.27
CA ARG A 664 -8.46 -32.74 -20.35
C ARG A 664 -8.21 -33.60 -19.11
N SER A 665 -7.28 -33.20 -18.24
CA SER A 665 -7.01 -33.90 -16.98
C SER A 665 -8.29 -34.05 -16.14
N PRO A 666 -8.63 -35.28 -15.69
CA PRO A 666 -9.79 -35.50 -14.83
C PRO A 666 -9.65 -34.81 -13.48
N GLU A 667 -8.42 -34.56 -13.01
CA GLU A 667 -8.13 -33.84 -11.77
C GLU A 667 -8.68 -32.41 -11.75
N LEU A 668 -8.78 -31.77 -12.92
CA LEU A 668 -9.29 -30.39 -13.04
C LEU A 668 -10.76 -30.29 -12.60
N THR A 669 -11.49 -31.40 -12.70
CA THR A 669 -12.93 -31.49 -12.40
C THR A 669 -13.27 -32.36 -11.18
N SER A 670 -12.34 -33.20 -10.70
CA SER A 670 -12.60 -34.15 -9.60
C SER A 670 -12.46 -33.56 -8.19
N ARG A 671 -11.77 -32.41 -8.05
CA ARG A 671 -11.50 -31.76 -6.76
C ARG A 671 -11.73 -30.23 -6.82
N PRO A 672 -11.92 -29.56 -5.68
CA PRO A 672 -11.91 -28.10 -5.61
C PRO A 672 -10.66 -27.51 -6.25
N GLY A 673 -10.84 -26.54 -7.14
CA GLY A 673 -9.75 -25.97 -7.93
C GLY A 673 -10.10 -24.63 -8.58
N LEU A 674 -9.07 -23.93 -9.01
CA LEU A 674 -9.12 -22.61 -9.64
C LEU A 674 -8.30 -22.66 -10.93
N LEU A 675 -8.97 -22.51 -12.08
CA LEU A 675 -8.35 -22.41 -13.39
C LEU A 675 -8.17 -20.94 -13.76
N LEU A 676 -6.92 -20.55 -14.02
CA LEU A 676 -6.52 -19.21 -14.42
C LEU A 676 -6.02 -19.24 -15.87
N VAL A 677 -6.61 -18.42 -16.74
CA VAL A 677 -6.24 -18.32 -18.17
C VAL A 677 -5.88 -16.87 -18.49
N ASP A 678 -4.62 -16.59 -18.84
CA ASP A 678 -4.20 -15.23 -19.20
C ASP A 678 -4.28 -15.01 -20.72
N ASP A 679 -4.89 -13.90 -21.11
CA ASP A 679 -5.27 -13.48 -22.47
C ASP A 679 -5.76 -14.62 -23.38
N VAL A 680 -6.97 -15.11 -23.11
CA VAL A 680 -7.57 -16.25 -23.82
C VAL A 680 -7.78 -15.99 -25.32
N ASP A 681 -7.96 -14.73 -25.74
CA ASP A 681 -8.05 -14.39 -27.16
C ASP A 681 -6.69 -14.49 -27.85
N LEU A 682 -5.61 -14.07 -27.18
CA LEU A 682 -4.24 -14.28 -27.66
C LEU A 682 -3.92 -15.78 -27.76
N PHE A 683 -4.22 -16.58 -26.73
CA PHE A 683 -4.05 -18.03 -26.75
C PHE A 683 -4.78 -18.67 -27.94
N LEU A 684 -6.08 -18.44 -28.10
CA LEU A 684 -6.87 -19.02 -29.19
C LEU A 684 -6.43 -18.52 -30.58
N SER A 685 -5.86 -17.31 -30.69
CA SER A 685 -5.32 -16.81 -31.96
C SER A 685 -4.07 -17.56 -32.45
N GLN A 686 -3.32 -18.19 -31.53
CA GLN A 686 -2.08 -18.94 -31.83
C GLN A 686 -2.35 -20.42 -32.16
N VAL A 687 -3.55 -20.93 -31.87
CA VAL A 687 -3.93 -22.31 -32.16
C VAL A 687 -4.57 -22.40 -33.54
N ASP A 688 -4.23 -23.41 -34.34
CA ASP A 688 -4.87 -23.69 -35.64
C ASP A 688 -6.14 -24.57 -35.55
N GLU A 689 -6.94 -24.55 -36.60
CA GLU A 689 -8.12 -25.40 -36.73
C GLU A 689 -7.70 -26.86 -37.03
N PRO A 690 -8.31 -27.90 -36.43
CA PRO A 690 -9.49 -27.92 -35.56
C PRO A 690 -9.25 -27.77 -34.06
N TYR A 691 -7.98 -27.61 -33.62
CA TYR A 691 -7.67 -27.53 -32.20
C TYR A 691 -8.26 -26.27 -31.55
N ARG A 692 -8.27 -25.13 -32.26
CA ARG A 692 -8.85 -23.87 -31.77
C ARG A 692 -10.30 -24.03 -31.33
N SER A 693 -11.14 -24.65 -32.16
CA SER A 693 -12.54 -24.95 -31.80
C SER A 693 -12.65 -25.87 -30.58
N ALA A 694 -11.83 -26.93 -30.51
CA ALA A 694 -11.83 -27.85 -29.38
C ALA A 694 -11.43 -27.19 -28.05
N PHE A 695 -10.41 -26.30 -28.07
CA PHE A 695 -10.04 -25.48 -26.92
C PHE A 695 -11.16 -24.51 -26.52
N ALA A 696 -11.74 -23.78 -27.48
CA ALA A 696 -12.81 -22.82 -27.23
C ALA A 696 -14.07 -23.48 -26.67
N GLU A 697 -14.47 -24.64 -27.19
CA GLU A 697 -15.59 -25.45 -26.69
C GLU A 697 -15.33 -25.92 -25.25
N ARG A 698 -14.16 -26.51 -25.00
CA ARG A 698 -13.79 -27.01 -23.66
C ARG A 698 -13.74 -25.89 -22.63
N LEU A 699 -13.12 -24.75 -22.95
CA LEU A 699 -13.08 -23.58 -22.07
C LEU A 699 -14.47 -23.01 -21.83
N THR A 700 -15.31 -22.90 -22.87
CA THR A 700 -16.71 -22.44 -22.74
C THR A 700 -17.52 -23.33 -21.81
N LEU A 701 -17.34 -24.66 -21.90
CA LEU A 701 -18.00 -25.62 -21.02
C LEU A 701 -17.57 -25.45 -19.55
N LEU A 702 -16.27 -25.22 -19.30
CA LEU A 702 -15.75 -24.97 -17.94
C LEU A 702 -16.26 -23.63 -17.38
N VAL A 703 -16.23 -22.56 -18.19
CA VAL A 703 -16.78 -21.24 -17.84
C VAL A 703 -18.26 -21.35 -17.42
N ARG A 704 -19.09 -22.02 -18.24
CA ARG A 704 -20.52 -22.22 -17.97
C ARG A 704 -20.79 -23.09 -16.74
N ARG A 705 -19.91 -24.05 -16.42
CA ARG A 705 -20.04 -24.93 -15.24
C ARG A 705 -19.43 -24.36 -13.96
N SER A 706 -18.66 -23.28 -14.01
CA SER A 706 -17.92 -22.72 -12.87
C SER A 706 -18.81 -22.44 -11.64
N ALA A 707 -20.06 -22.02 -11.85
CA ALA A 707 -21.02 -21.76 -10.77
C ALA A 707 -21.40 -23.04 -9.99
N THR A 708 -21.60 -24.16 -10.70
CA THR A 708 -22.20 -25.40 -10.18
C THR A 708 -21.20 -26.54 -10.00
N GLY A 709 -19.99 -26.45 -10.55
CA GLY A 709 -18.95 -27.47 -10.51
C GLY A 709 -17.54 -26.88 -10.55
N PHE A 710 -16.53 -27.75 -10.47
CA PHE A 710 -15.11 -27.34 -10.49
C PHE A 710 -14.51 -27.47 -11.91
N PRO A 711 -13.49 -26.68 -12.26
CA PRO A 711 -12.85 -25.65 -11.44
C PRO A 711 -13.66 -24.34 -11.41
N ALA A 712 -13.36 -23.48 -10.43
CA ALA A 712 -13.67 -22.06 -10.54
C ALA A 712 -12.83 -21.46 -11.68
N VAL A 713 -13.42 -20.71 -12.61
CA VAL A 713 -12.69 -20.18 -13.78
C VAL A 713 -12.53 -18.66 -13.69
N VAL A 714 -11.30 -18.19 -13.85
CA VAL A 714 -10.97 -16.78 -14.06
C VAL A 714 -10.14 -16.66 -15.33
N PHE A 715 -10.56 -15.82 -16.25
CA PHE A 715 -9.84 -15.63 -17.51
C PHE A 715 -9.71 -14.15 -17.88
N THR A 716 -8.62 -13.80 -18.54
CA THR A 716 -8.36 -12.43 -19.01
C THR A 716 -8.48 -12.33 -20.52
N THR A 717 -8.79 -11.12 -21.01
CA THR A 717 -8.74 -10.78 -22.44
C THR A 717 -8.40 -9.31 -22.61
N SER A 718 -7.72 -8.98 -23.70
CA SER A 718 -7.49 -7.58 -24.09
C SER A 718 -8.70 -6.93 -24.79
N ARG A 719 -9.69 -7.70 -25.25
CA ARG A 719 -10.88 -7.21 -25.99
C ARG A 719 -12.10 -8.13 -25.82
N ALA A 720 -13.31 -7.57 -25.96
CA ALA A 720 -14.56 -8.33 -25.82
C ALA A 720 -14.93 -9.17 -27.06
N GLY A 721 -14.46 -8.78 -28.25
CA GLY A 721 -14.64 -9.52 -29.50
C GLY A 721 -13.45 -10.43 -29.84
N GLY A 722 -13.59 -11.23 -30.91
CA GLY A 722 -12.56 -12.18 -31.36
C GLY A 722 -12.95 -13.63 -31.08
N HIS A 723 -11.94 -14.50 -30.96
CA HIS A 723 -12.11 -15.92 -30.68
C HIS A 723 -12.66 -16.16 -29.26
N ALA A 724 -12.43 -15.23 -28.34
CA ALA A 724 -12.92 -15.30 -26.95
C ALA A 724 -14.39 -14.89 -26.74
N SER A 725 -15.08 -14.37 -27.77
CA SER A 725 -16.40 -13.73 -27.64
C SER A 725 -17.47 -14.59 -26.94
N VAL A 726 -17.51 -15.89 -27.21
CA VAL A 726 -18.46 -16.83 -26.57
C VAL A 726 -18.18 -17.02 -25.07
N LEU A 727 -16.90 -16.98 -24.67
CA LEU A 727 -16.50 -17.07 -23.26
C LEU A 727 -16.84 -15.77 -22.53
N VAL A 728 -16.54 -14.62 -23.15
CA VAL A 728 -16.87 -13.28 -22.62
C VAL A 728 -18.36 -13.17 -22.32
N GLY A 729 -19.23 -13.60 -23.24
CA GLY A 729 -20.68 -13.62 -23.03
C GLY A 729 -21.19 -14.67 -22.03
N ALA A 730 -20.34 -15.58 -21.56
CA ALA A 730 -20.67 -16.61 -20.57
C ALA A 730 -20.07 -16.33 -19.17
N ALA A 731 -19.29 -15.25 -19.01
CA ALA A 731 -18.81 -14.81 -17.71
C ALA A 731 -19.93 -14.12 -16.92
N ALA A 732 -20.11 -14.50 -15.65
CA ALA A 732 -21.13 -13.93 -14.77
C ALA A 732 -20.61 -12.75 -13.94
N GLN A 733 -19.29 -12.73 -13.69
CA GLN A 733 -18.61 -11.65 -12.97
C GLN A 733 -17.61 -10.98 -13.92
N THR A 734 -17.51 -9.65 -13.90
CA THR A 734 -16.56 -8.91 -14.75
C THR A 734 -15.83 -7.83 -13.95
N LEU A 735 -14.50 -7.90 -13.96
CA LEU A 735 -13.60 -6.85 -13.51
C LEU A 735 -13.07 -6.12 -14.75
N ARG A 736 -13.32 -4.80 -14.84
CA ARG A 736 -12.88 -3.97 -15.97
C ARG A 736 -11.70 -3.13 -15.52
N LEU A 737 -10.51 -3.39 -16.03
CA LEU A 737 -9.33 -2.60 -15.66
C LEU A 737 -9.37 -1.23 -16.37
N VAL A 738 -9.26 -0.17 -15.58
CA VAL A 738 -9.24 1.22 -16.04
C VAL A 738 -7.81 1.56 -16.47
N GLY A 739 -7.66 2.12 -17.67
CA GLY A 739 -6.38 2.57 -18.21
C GLY A 739 -6.17 2.13 -19.66
N GLY A 740 -5.07 2.60 -20.26
CA GLY A 740 -4.86 2.48 -21.70
C GLY A 740 -5.79 3.40 -22.49
N ASP A 741 -6.12 3.02 -23.71
CA ASP A 741 -6.97 3.83 -24.59
C ASP A 741 -8.44 3.90 -24.13
N ARG A 742 -9.07 5.08 -24.31
CA ARG A 742 -10.45 5.34 -23.90
C ARG A 742 -11.45 4.57 -24.74
N ALA A 743 -11.26 4.48 -26.06
CA ALA A 743 -12.16 3.73 -26.92
C ALA A 743 -12.08 2.23 -26.62
N ALA A 744 -10.89 1.69 -26.33
CA ALA A 744 -10.72 0.31 -25.88
C ALA A 744 -11.45 0.01 -24.55
N TYR A 745 -11.42 0.93 -23.57
CA TYR A 745 -12.16 0.78 -22.31
C TYR A 745 -13.69 0.80 -22.52
N VAL A 746 -14.19 1.70 -23.38
CA VAL A 746 -15.62 1.76 -23.72
C VAL A 746 -16.05 0.51 -24.50
N MET A 747 -15.24 0.05 -25.47
CA MET A 747 -15.49 -1.18 -26.23
C MET A 747 -15.40 -2.46 -25.39
N ALA A 748 -14.72 -2.44 -24.24
CA ALA A 748 -14.82 -3.51 -23.25
C ALA A 748 -16.20 -3.52 -22.57
N GLY A 749 -16.91 -2.40 -22.54
CA GLY A 749 -18.20 -2.17 -21.86
C GLY A 749 -18.10 -1.33 -20.58
N GLY A 750 -17.08 -0.46 -20.47
CA GLY A 750 -16.96 0.51 -19.38
C GLY A 750 -17.55 1.89 -19.73
N GLU A 751 -18.01 2.63 -18.72
CA GLU A 751 -18.62 3.95 -18.92
C GLU A 751 -17.54 5.01 -19.29
N PRO A 752 -17.76 5.89 -20.28
CA PRO A 752 -16.77 6.89 -20.68
C PRO A 752 -16.33 7.86 -19.57
N SER A 753 -17.11 8.01 -18.47
CA SER A 753 -16.78 8.81 -17.29
C SER A 753 -15.71 8.19 -16.39
N ASP A 754 -15.61 6.86 -16.39
CA ASP A 754 -14.78 6.13 -15.42
C ASP A 754 -13.35 5.94 -15.93
N HIS A 755 -13.13 6.17 -17.22
CA HIS A 755 -11.82 6.06 -17.86
C HIS A 755 -10.85 7.12 -17.33
N ARG A 756 -9.60 6.73 -17.10
CA ARG A 756 -8.50 7.63 -16.77
C ARG A 756 -7.28 7.30 -17.60
N SER A 757 -6.72 8.30 -18.28
CA SER A 757 -5.47 8.18 -19.06
C SER A 757 -4.27 7.77 -18.21
N HIS A 758 -4.23 8.19 -16.95
CA HIS A 758 -3.10 7.99 -16.02
C HIS A 758 -3.37 6.91 -14.96
N ALA A 759 -4.39 6.07 -15.14
CA ALA A 759 -4.64 4.96 -14.22
C ALA A 759 -3.45 4.00 -14.14
N GLY A 760 -2.93 3.81 -12.92
CA GLY A 760 -1.91 2.80 -12.62
C GLY A 760 -2.44 1.37 -12.74
N PRO A 761 -1.55 0.37 -12.87
CA PRO A 761 -1.95 -1.03 -12.97
C PRO A 761 -2.84 -1.48 -11.80
N GLY A 762 -3.87 -2.28 -12.12
CA GLY A 762 -4.82 -2.79 -11.13
C GLY A 762 -5.96 -1.84 -10.76
N ARG A 763 -5.95 -0.58 -11.23
CA ARG A 763 -7.15 0.28 -11.15
C ARG A 763 -8.26 -0.33 -12.00
N ALA A 764 -9.47 -0.40 -11.48
CA ALA A 764 -10.57 -1.15 -12.08
C ALA A 764 -11.95 -0.56 -11.74
N THR A 765 -12.98 -1.07 -12.40
CA THR A 765 -14.37 -1.08 -11.90
C THR A 765 -14.82 -2.52 -11.64
N TRP A 766 -15.45 -2.73 -10.49
CA TRP A 766 -15.95 -4.02 -9.99
C TRP A 766 -17.39 -3.85 -9.53
N HIS A 767 -18.34 -4.55 -10.16
CA HIS A 767 -19.78 -4.35 -9.96
C HIS A 767 -20.24 -2.87 -10.05
N GLY A 768 -19.58 -2.06 -10.89
CA GLY A 768 -19.84 -0.63 -11.05
C GLY A 768 -19.13 0.28 -10.03
N LEU A 769 -18.51 -0.28 -8.99
CA LEU A 769 -17.72 0.48 -8.02
C LEU A 769 -16.27 0.64 -8.49
N PRO A 770 -15.63 1.81 -8.29
CA PRO A 770 -14.17 1.94 -8.43
C PRO A 770 -13.46 0.92 -7.54
N CYS A 771 -12.40 0.30 -8.05
CA CYS A 771 -11.66 -0.75 -7.36
C CYS A 771 -10.16 -0.62 -7.64
N GLN A 772 -9.34 -1.03 -6.67
CA GLN A 772 -7.91 -1.23 -6.85
C GLN A 772 -7.58 -2.67 -6.51
N VAL A 773 -7.09 -3.41 -7.51
CA VAL A 773 -6.54 -4.76 -7.35
C VAL A 773 -5.26 -4.66 -6.51
N ALA A 774 -5.12 -5.58 -5.55
CA ALA A 774 -3.92 -5.68 -4.74
C ALA A 774 -2.77 -6.33 -5.51
N ARG A 775 -1.54 -5.91 -5.20
CA ARG A 775 -0.32 -6.46 -5.76
C ARG A 775 0.04 -7.77 -5.05
N ALA A 776 0.04 -8.85 -5.82
CA ALA A 776 0.57 -10.15 -5.43
C ALA A 776 2.06 -10.04 -5.04
N THR A 777 2.47 -10.77 -4.01
CA THR A 777 3.88 -10.92 -3.63
C THR A 777 4.63 -11.83 -4.60
N ARG A 778 3.93 -12.75 -5.29
CA ARG A 778 4.52 -13.67 -6.27
C ARG A 778 3.94 -13.43 -7.67
N PRO A 779 4.78 -13.40 -8.73
CA PRO A 779 4.27 -13.30 -10.10
C PRO A 779 3.48 -14.55 -10.47
N LEU A 780 2.48 -14.40 -11.36
CA LEU A 780 1.84 -15.53 -12.00
C LEU A 780 2.90 -16.31 -12.79
N ARG A 781 3.02 -17.61 -12.53
CA ARG A 781 3.87 -18.52 -13.30
C ARG A 781 3.00 -19.64 -13.83
N ALA A 782 2.88 -19.74 -15.15
CA ALA A 782 2.43 -20.95 -15.80
C ALA A 782 3.45 -22.09 -15.57
N PRO A 783 3.01 -23.36 -15.48
CA PRO A 783 3.91 -24.48 -15.56
C PRO A 783 4.61 -24.47 -16.93
N ARG A 784 5.94 -24.47 -16.92
CA ARG A 784 6.71 -24.85 -18.12
C ARG A 784 6.52 -26.35 -18.35
N ALA A 785 6.56 -26.77 -19.62
CA ALA A 785 6.58 -28.18 -19.97
C ALA A 785 7.67 -28.90 -19.15
N ARG A 786 7.28 -29.95 -18.41
CA ARG A 786 8.23 -30.80 -17.69
C ARG A 786 9.14 -31.50 -18.70
N SER A 787 10.45 -31.30 -18.53
CA SER A 787 11.49 -32.20 -19.04
C SER A 787 11.89 -33.16 -17.92
N ASP A 788 12.00 -34.44 -18.25
CA ASP A 788 12.77 -35.46 -17.52
C ASP A 788 12.33 -35.77 -16.07
N ASP A 789 11.08 -36.23 -15.90
CA ASP A 789 10.61 -36.92 -14.68
C ASP A 789 10.35 -38.41 -15.02
N PRO A 790 11.09 -39.41 -14.46
CA PRO A 790 11.00 -40.83 -14.86
C PRO A 790 9.66 -41.54 -14.60
N GLY A 791 8.64 -40.83 -14.10
CA GLY A 791 7.27 -41.31 -13.92
C GLY A 791 6.24 -40.67 -14.85
N ASP A 792 6.66 -39.94 -15.89
CA ASP A 792 5.76 -39.23 -16.81
C ASP A 792 4.91 -40.22 -17.66
N PRO A 793 3.57 -40.09 -17.72
CA PRO A 793 2.71 -40.91 -18.59
C PRO A 793 3.04 -40.83 -20.09
N ARG A 794 3.97 -39.96 -20.50
CA ARG A 794 4.58 -39.95 -21.83
C ARG A 794 5.32 -41.23 -22.24
N ASP A 795 5.54 -42.19 -21.34
CA ASP A 795 6.08 -43.52 -21.67
C ASP A 795 5.01 -44.64 -21.78
N ALA A 796 3.80 -44.28 -22.22
CA ALA A 796 2.67 -45.21 -22.41
C ALA A 796 2.97 -46.42 -23.33
N LEU A 797 4.02 -46.35 -24.16
CA LEU A 797 4.42 -47.42 -25.07
C LEU A 797 4.92 -48.69 -24.34
N ALA A 798 5.49 -48.55 -23.14
CA ALA A 798 5.90 -49.71 -22.35
C ALA A 798 4.70 -50.54 -21.86
N GLN A 799 3.60 -49.84 -21.55
CA GLN A 799 2.39 -50.37 -20.91
C GLN A 799 1.43 -51.08 -21.88
N THR A 800 1.65 -51.00 -23.19
CA THR A 800 0.82 -51.74 -24.16
C THR A 800 1.13 -53.24 -24.09
N GLY A 801 0.25 -54.00 -23.44
CA GLY A 801 0.30 -55.48 -23.39
C GLY A 801 -0.08 -56.20 -24.70
N ALA A 802 -0.06 -55.50 -25.85
CA ALA A 802 -0.43 -56.06 -27.15
C ALA A 802 0.78 -56.67 -27.87
N GLU A 803 0.56 -57.78 -28.57
CA GLU A 803 1.57 -58.47 -29.37
C GLU A 803 1.99 -57.65 -30.61
N ASN A 804 1.03 -56.93 -31.21
CA ASN A 804 1.22 -56.11 -32.41
C ASN A 804 0.91 -54.63 -32.11
N LEU A 805 1.83 -53.74 -32.45
CA LEU A 805 1.63 -52.29 -32.50
C LEU A 805 1.53 -51.85 -33.97
N LEU A 806 0.42 -51.23 -34.37
CA LEU A 806 0.30 -50.66 -35.70
C LEU A 806 0.90 -49.25 -35.72
N VAL A 807 1.57 -48.85 -36.79
CA VAL A 807 2.17 -47.51 -36.90
C VAL A 807 1.76 -46.87 -38.22
N ALA A 808 1.16 -45.69 -38.13
CA ALA A 808 0.90 -44.82 -39.27
C ALA A 808 1.71 -43.53 -39.10
N ALA A 809 2.61 -43.25 -40.04
CA ALA A 809 3.47 -42.07 -39.96
C ALA A 809 3.85 -41.54 -41.35
N ARG A 810 4.12 -40.24 -41.45
CA ARG A 810 4.67 -39.67 -42.70
C ARG A 810 6.14 -40.06 -42.97
N ARG A 811 6.88 -40.47 -41.93
CA ARG A 811 8.27 -40.92 -42.03
C ARG A 811 8.46 -42.11 -41.08
N ILE A 812 8.55 -43.32 -41.63
CA ILE A 812 8.66 -44.56 -40.84
C ILE A 812 10.10 -44.88 -40.38
N GLU A 813 11.13 -44.47 -41.13
CA GLU A 813 12.53 -44.84 -40.83
C GLU A 813 13.08 -44.27 -39.50
N PRO A 814 12.77 -43.03 -39.06
CA PRO A 814 13.19 -42.55 -37.75
C PRO A 814 12.50 -43.32 -36.61
N LEU A 815 11.20 -43.59 -36.77
CA LEU A 815 10.39 -44.34 -35.80
C LEU A 815 10.82 -45.79 -35.70
N ARG A 816 11.23 -46.41 -36.82
CA ARG A 816 11.77 -47.77 -36.84
C ARG A 816 12.93 -47.91 -35.86
N ARG A 817 13.89 -46.98 -35.86
CA ARG A 817 15.05 -47.00 -34.95
C ARG A 817 14.65 -46.81 -33.49
N ILE A 818 13.70 -45.92 -33.22
CA ILE A 818 13.18 -45.68 -31.85
C ILE A 818 12.44 -46.93 -31.34
N LEU A 819 11.62 -47.56 -32.18
CA LEU A 819 10.87 -48.76 -31.82
C LEU A 819 11.78 -50.00 -31.68
N GLU A 820 12.78 -50.16 -32.54
CA GLU A 820 13.83 -51.18 -32.41
C GLU A 820 14.62 -50.98 -31.09
N ALA A 821 14.99 -49.74 -30.73
CA ALA A 821 15.63 -49.42 -29.45
C ALA A 821 14.73 -49.73 -28.23
N ARG A 822 13.41 -49.58 -28.38
CA ARG A 822 12.40 -49.99 -27.38
C ARG A 822 12.00 -51.47 -27.47
N GLY A 823 12.72 -52.30 -28.23
CA GLY A 823 12.57 -53.75 -28.27
C GLY A 823 11.46 -54.29 -29.17
N PHE A 824 10.95 -53.50 -30.13
CA PHE A 824 9.95 -53.97 -31.10
C PHE A 824 10.61 -54.53 -32.38
N ALA A 825 10.17 -55.72 -32.80
CA ALA A 825 10.49 -56.27 -34.11
C ALA A 825 9.70 -55.53 -35.21
N CYS A 826 10.36 -54.65 -35.95
CA CYS A 826 9.71 -53.79 -36.95
C CYS A 826 9.56 -54.50 -38.32
N THR A 827 8.34 -54.49 -38.87
CA THR A 827 7.99 -55.00 -40.20
C THR A 827 7.19 -53.97 -40.99
N THR A 828 7.31 -53.92 -42.31
CA THR A 828 6.50 -53.00 -43.12
C THR A 828 5.10 -53.56 -43.39
N LEU A 829 4.10 -52.69 -43.57
CA LEU A 829 2.71 -53.09 -43.81
C LEU A 829 2.58 -54.06 -45.00
N GLY A 830 3.29 -53.81 -46.10
CA GLY A 830 3.29 -54.69 -47.27
C GLY A 830 3.86 -56.08 -47.00
N ALA A 831 4.96 -56.17 -46.24
CA ALA A 831 5.55 -57.46 -45.86
C ALA A 831 4.63 -58.23 -44.89
N TRP A 832 4.05 -57.55 -43.91
CA TRP A 832 3.13 -58.14 -42.94
C TRP A 832 1.82 -58.63 -43.56
N LEU A 833 1.29 -57.92 -44.57
CA LEU A 833 0.13 -58.40 -45.34
C LEU A 833 0.45 -59.62 -46.21
N ALA A 834 1.67 -59.72 -46.76
CA ALA A 834 2.10 -60.90 -47.49
C ALA A 834 2.28 -62.12 -46.56
N ASP A 835 2.83 -61.92 -45.37
CA ASP A 835 2.99 -62.93 -44.31
C ASP A 835 1.61 -63.48 -43.89
N ARG A 836 0.65 -62.60 -43.56
CA ARG A 836 -0.73 -63.00 -43.23
C ARG A 836 -1.49 -63.64 -44.38
N ALA A 837 -1.12 -63.41 -45.63
CA ALA A 837 -1.69 -64.09 -46.79
C ALA A 837 -1.10 -65.51 -47.00
N ALA A 838 0.13 -65.76 -46.55
CA ALA A 838 0.76 -67.07 -46.56
C ALA A 838 0.27 -67.97 -45.40
N ASP A 839 0.03 -67.38 -44.23
CA ASP A 839 -0.42 -68.06 -43.00
C ASP A 839 -1.90 -68.51 -42.99
N ALA A 840 -2.61 -68.44 -44.12
CA ALA A 840 -4.03 -68.83 -44.24
C ALA A 840 -4.30 -70.36 -44.19
N GLY A 841 -3.39 -71.15 -43.62
CA GLY A 841 -3.52 -72.58 -43.37
C GLY A 841 -4.05 -72.91 -41.97
N PRO A 842 -4.44 -74.17 -41.69
CA PRO A 842 -4.95 -74.57 -40.38
C PRO A 842 -3.86 -74.49 -39.30
N ALA A 843 -4.11 -73.68 -38.27
CA ALA A 843 -3.13 -73.32 -37.24
C ALA A 843 -2.64 -74.53 -36.41
N GLN A 844 -1.32 -74.59 -36.19
CA GLN A 844 -0.74 -75.32 -35.06
C GLN A 844 -0.65 -74.38 -33.84
N ALA A 845 -0.79 -74.94 -32.64
CA ALA A 845 -0.74 -74.16 -31.41
C ALA A 845 0.68 -73.59 -31.18
N PRO A 846 0.81 -72.31 -30.75
CA PRO A 846 2.11 -71.70 -30.50
C PRO A 846 2.75 -72.27 -29.22
N ASP A 847 4.04 -72.59 -29.31
CA ASP A 847 4.85 -73.01 -28.17
C ASP A 847 5.05 -71.85 -27.19
N THR A 848 5.11 -72.15 -25.89
CA THR A 848 5.17 -71.15 -24.82
C THR A 848 6.59 -70.59 -24.62
N ASP A 849 7.01 -69.72 -25.54
CA ASP A 849 8.08 -68.75 -25.31
C ASP A 849 7.56 -67.36 -25.69
N ALA A 850 7.92 -66.32 -24.94
CA ALA A 850 7.24 -65.03 -25.01
C ALA A 850 7.40 -64.36 -26.40
N ALA A 851 6.31 -64.33 -27.18
CA ALA A 851 6.33 -63.83 -28.56
C ALA A 851 6.89 -62.38 -28.62
N PRO A 852 7.86 -62.09 -29.51
CA PRO A 852 8.46 -60.77 -29.58
C PRO A 852 7.43 -59.73 -30.02
N ARG A 853 7.33 -58.60 -29.30
CA ARG A 853 6.46 -57.47 -29.64
C ARG A 853 6.76 -57.00 -31.06
N ARG A 854 5.79 -57.08 -31.97
CA ARG A 854 5.95 -56.68 -33.38
C ARG A 854 5.41 -55.26 -33.60
N ALA A 855 6.07 -54.47 -34.43
CA ALA A 855 5.58 -53.17 -34.89
C ALA A 855 5.37 -53.18 -36.41
N VAL A 856 4.14 -52.89 -36.86
CA VAL A 856 3.75 -52.88 -38.28
C VAL A 856 3.78 -51.43 -38.80
N LEU A 857 4.85 -51.09 -39.52
CA LEU A 857 5.14 -49.77 -40.06
C LEU A 857 4.49 -49.57 -41.43
N GLY A 858 3.54 -48.65 -41.54
CA GLY A 858 3.01 -48.18 -42.84
C GLY A 858 3.12 -46.66 -42.96
N VAL A 859 3.42 -46.16 -44.17
CA VAL A 859 3.23 -44.73 -44.43
C VAL A 859 1.73 -44.43 -44.57
N VAL A 860 1.36 -43.15 -44.43
CA VAL A 860 -0.05 -42.70 -44.47
C VAL A 860 -0.74 -43.15 -45.76
N GLU A 861 -0.01 -43.11 -46.87
CA GLU A 861 -0.43 -43.49 -48.22
C GLU A 861 -0.72 -45.00 -48.32
N ASP A 862 0.12 -45.86 -47.71
CA ASP A 862 -0.10 -47.32 -47.70
C ASP A 862 -1.40 -47.68 -46.97
N TRP A 863 -1.62 -47.04 -45.81
CA TRP A 863 -2.83 -47.23 -45.02
C TRP A 863 -4.09 -46.68 -45.71
N GLN A 864 -3.96 -45.61 -46.52
CA GLN A 864 -5.07 -45.09 -47.34
C GLN A 864 -5.39 -45.99 -48.55
N ALA A 865 -4.37 -46.59 -49.17
CA ALA A 865 -4.56 -47.55 -50.26
C ALA A 865 -5.34 -48.80 -49.80
N GLN A 866 -5.14 -49.22 -48.54
CA GLN A 866 -5.88 -50.31 -47.89
C GLN A 866 -7.14 -49.78 -47.19
N PHE A 867 -8.11 -49.30 -47.97
CA PHE A 867 -9.30 -48.58 -47.48
C PHE A 867 -9.99 -49.27 -46.29
N GLY A 868 -10.07 -48.56 -45.16
CA GLY A 868 -10.72 -49.04 -43.94
C GLY A 868 -10.02 -50.21 -43.24
N LEU A 869 -8.80 -50.60 -43.64
CA LEU A 869 -8.03 -51.64 -42.96
C LEU A 869 -7.56 -51.17 -41.57
N LEU A 870 -6.93 -49.99 -41.49
CA LEU A 870 -6.40 -49.45 -40.23
C LEU A 870 -7.52 -49.27 -39.19
N SER A 871 -8.66 -48.69 -39.59
CA SER A 871 -9.83 -48.50 -38.71
C SER A 871 -10.43 -49.81 -38.20
N ARG A 872 -10.33 -50.92 -38.95
CA ARG A 872 -10.76 -52.25 -38.47
C ARG A 872 -9.76 -52.84 -37.49
N LEU A 873 -8.48 -52.85 -37.85
CA LEU A 873 -7.43 -53.41 -37.00
C LEU A 873 -7.20 -52.60 -35.71
N ALA A 874 -7.53 -51.30 -35.71
CA ALA A 874 -7.47 -50.44 -34.52
C ALA A 874 -8.46 -50.86 -33.40
N ALA A 875 -9.41 -51.75 -33.68
CA ALA A 875 -10.25 -52.37 -32.65
C ALA A 875 -9.52 -53.51 -31.89
N GLU A 876 -8.51 -54.11 -32.51
CA GLU A 876 -7.80 -55.30 -32.02
C GLU A 876 -6.35 -55.00 -31.60
N HIS A 877 -5.76 -53.93 -32.14
CA HIS A 877 -4.36 -53.55 -31.92
C HIS A 877 -4.22 -52.03 -31.63
N PRO A 878 -3.34 -51.62 -30.70
CA PRO A 878 -3.02 -50.21 -30.51
C PRO A 878 -2.36 -49.61 -31.75
N VAL A 879 -2.55 -48.30 -31.95
CA VAL A 879 -2.05 -47.57 -33.12
C VAL A 879 -1.19 -46.39 -32.71
N LEU A 880 0.07 -46.34 -33.16
CA LEU A 880 0.97 -45.21 -33.02
C LEU A 880 0.87 -44.30 -34.25
N LEU A 881 0.60 -43.02 -34.02
CA LEU A 881 0.38 -42.00 -35.05
C LEU A 881 1.46 -40.92 -34.93
N SER A 882 2.23 -40.66 -35.99
CA SER A 882 3.32 -39.67 -35.93
C SER A 882 3.39 -38.77 -37.17
N GLY A 883 3.34 -37.46 -36.95
CA GLY A 883 3.42 -36.45 -38.00
C GLY A 883 2.20 -36.37 -38.93
N LEU A 884 1.06 -36.96 -38.53
CA LEU A 884 -0.20 -36.88 -39.28
C LEU A 884 -0.87 -35.52 -39.06
N SER A 885 -1.45 -34.96 -40.12
CA SER A 885 -2.44 -33.90 -40.03
C SER A 885 -3.79 -34.43 -39.51
N THR A 886 -4.61 -33.51 -39.02
CA THR A 886 -5.97 -33.82 -38.56
C THR A 886 -6.90 -34.31 -39.67
N GLY A 887 -6.63 -33.95 -40.94
CA GLY A 887 -7.33 -34.51 -42.11
C GLY A 887 -6.97 -35.97 -42.37
N GLU A 888 -5.69 -36.32 -42.30
CA GLU A 888 -5.22 -37.71 -42.44
C GLU A 888 -5.75 -38.58 -41.28
N HIS A 889 -5.70 -38.08 -40.04
CA HIS A 889 -6.27 -38.76 -38.87
C HIS A 889 -7.76 -39.09 -39.07
N ARG A 890 -8.58 -38.09 -39.42
CA ARG A 890 -10.03 -38.31 -39.68
C ARG A 890 -10.30 -39.25 -40.84
N THR A 891 -9.39 -39.33 -41.81
CA THR A 891 -9.54 -40.21 -42.98
C THR A 891 -9.23 -41.67 -42.62
N LEU A 892 -8.16 -41.89 -41.86
CA LEU A 892 -7.68 -43.20 -41.44
C LEU A 892 -8.49 -43.81 -40.28
N LEU A 893 -8.93 -42.96 -39.35
CA LEU A 893 -9.60 -43.30 -38.09
C LEU A 893 -10.89 -42.49 -37.96
N ARG A 894 -11.91 -42.89 -38.73
CA ARG A 894 -13.21 -42.22 -38.77
C ARG A 894 -13.98 -42.46 -37.47
N GLY A 895 -14.41 -41.38 -36.81
CA GLY A 895 -15.22 -41.42 -35.59
C GLY A 895 -14.43 -41.32 -34.28
N ASP A 896 -13.10 -41.47 -34.33
CA ASP A 896 -12.25 -41.23 -33.17
C ASP A 896 -12.26 -39.75 -32.73
N PRO A 897 -12.05 -39.47 -31.43
CA PRO A 897 -11.89 -38.09 -30.94
C PRO A 897 -10.65 -37.41 -31.56
N LEU A 898 -10.61 -36.08 -31.51
CA LEU A 898 -9.40 -35.35 -31.91
C LEU A 898 -8.23 -35.76 -30.98
N PRO A 899 -7.09 -36.23 -31.54
CA PRO A 899 -5.95 -36.67 -30.77
C PRO A 899 -5.29 -35.50 -30.03
N PRO A 900 -4.42 -35.74 -29.03
CA PRO A 900 -3.58 -34.69 -28.47
C PRO A 900 -2.67 -34.09 -29.55
N PRO A 901 -2.50 -32.75 -29.56
CA PRO A 901 -1.57 -32.11 -30.48
C PRO A 901 -0.14 -32.55 -30.19
N VAL A 902 0.65 -32.71 -31.26
CA VAL A 902 2.10 -32.92 -31.21
C VAL A 902 2.70 -31.93 -32.21
N LEU A 903 3.41 -30.92 -31.70
CA LEU A 903 3.96 -29.81 -32.47
C LEU A 903 5.23 -30.22 -33.22
N ASP A 904 6.04 -31.10 -32.63
CA ASP A 904 7.23 -31.67 -33.24
C ASP A 904 7.20 -33.22 -33.18
N ALA A 905 6.98 -33.85 -34.33
CA ALA A 905 6.98 -35.31 -34.47
C ALA A 905 8.35 -35.95 -34.16
N ARG A 906 9.43 -35.16 -34.03
CA ARG A 906 10.74 -35.61 -33.53
C ARG A 906 10.83 -35.68 -32.02
N ARG A 907 9.85 -35.14 -31.30
CA ARG A 907 9.77 -35.14 -29.82
C ARG A 907 8.68 -36.05 -29.27
N GLY A 908 7.75 -36.49 -30.12
CA GLY A 908 6.74 -37.45 -29.72
C GLY A 908 5.85 -37.99 -30.85
N ALA A 909 4.88 -38.78 -30.44
CA ALA A 909 3.80 -39.34 -31.26
C ALA A 909 2.52 -39.45 -30.43
N VAL A 910 1.43 -39.88 -31.05
CA VAL A 910 0.16 -40.19 -30.36
C VAL A 910 -0.06 -41.69 -30.38
N LEU A 911 -0.27 -42.28 -29.20
CA LEU A 911 -0.69 -43.67 -29.06
C LEU A 911 -2.20 -43.73 -28.87
N ARG A 912 -2.87 -44.49 -29.73
CA ARG A 912 -4.28 -44.85 -29.61
C ARG A 912 -4.40 -46.23 -28.97
N SER A 913 -5.14 -46.33 -27.87
CA SER A 913 -5.49 -47.59 -27.23
C SER A 913 -6.59 -48.35 -27.98
N LEU A 914 -6.90 -49.56 -27.52
CA LEU A 914 -8.02 -50.37 -28.03
C LEU A 914 -9.39 -49.71 -27.78
N THR A 915 -9.52 -48.91 -26.71
CA THR A 915 -10.76 -48.19 -26.36
C THR A 915 -10.97 -46.91 -27.19
N GLY A 916 -10.02 -46.55 -28.07
CA GLY A 916 -10.03 -45.29 -28.82
C GLY A 916 -9.53 -44.08 -28.04
N GLU A 917 -9.04 -44.28 -26.80
CA GLU A 917 -8.38 -43.22 -26.05
C GLU A 917 -7.00 -42.93 -26.65
N THR A 918 -6.64 -41.65 -26.75
CA THR A 918 -5.40 -41.18 -27.38
C THR A 918 -4.52 -40.44 -26.37
N THR A 919 -3.28 -40.90 -26.19
CA THR A 919 -2.28 -40.33 -25.28
C THR A 919 -1.03 -39.88 -26.05
N ARG A 920 -0.32 -38.86 -25.57
CA ARG A 920 0.94 -38.43 -26.17
C ARG A 920 2.09 -39.31 -25.64
N VAL A 921 2.88 -39.87 -26.54
CA VAL A 921 4.14 -40.57 -26.23
C VAL A 921 5.29 -39.61 -26.52
N GLY A 922 6.23 -39.49 -25.57
CA GLY A 922 7.44 -38.68 -25.71
C GLY A 922 8.64 -39.50 -26.14
N TRP A 923 9.53 -38.89 -26.92
CA TRP A 923 10.86 -39.43 -27.22
C TRP A 923 11.89 -38.81 -26.29
N THR A 924 12.84 -39.61 -25.80
CA THR A 924 13.96 -39.09 -25.02
C THR A 924 14.91 -38.27 -25.89
N ASP A 925 15.75 -37.47 -25.24
CA ASP A 925 16.76 -36.67 -25.89
C ASP A 925 17.82 -37.50 -26.66
N GLU A 926 17.97 -38.79 -26.33
CA GLU A 926 18.79 -39.76 -27.07
C GLU A 926 18.03 -40.36 -28.27
N GLU A 927 16.76 -40.73 -28.09
CA GLU A 927 15.90 -41.25 -29.15
C GLU A 927 15.68 -40.21 -30.26
N ALA A 928 15.48 -38.94 -29.90
CA ALA A 928 15.36 -37.83 -30.85
C ALA A 928 16.62 -37.63 -31.71
N ARG A 929 17.81 -38.03 -31.23
CA ARG A 929 19.07 -37.97 -32.01
C ARG A 929 19.17 -39.08 -33.05
N LEU A 930 18.36 -40.15 -32.97
CA LEU A 930 18.34 -41.24 -33.96
C LEU A 930 17.72 -40.84 -35.32
N ASP A 931 17.02 -39.68 -35.41
CA ASP A 931 16.58 -39.04 -36.68
C ASP A 931 17.75 -38.36 -37.44
N GLY A 932 18.96 -38.31 -36.86
CA GLY A 932 20.15 -37.75 -37.49
C GLY A 932 20.86 -38.69 -38.48
N PRO A 933 21.53 -38.17 -39.53
CA PRO A 933 22.33 -38.99 -40.44
C PRO A 933 23.64 -39.46 -39.78
N SER A 934 23.75 -40.77 -39.56
CA SER A 934 25.01 -41.52 -39.42
C SER A 934 25.89 -41.26 -38.17
N ALA A 935 25.39 -41.61 -36.99
CA ALA A 935 26.21 -41.75 -35.77
C ALA A 935 27.01 -43.09 -35.69
N LEU A 936 27.53 -43.59 -36.83
CA LEU A 936 28.24 -44.87 -36.95
C LEU A 936 29.65 -44.72 -37.57
N ARG A 937 30.41 -43.71 -37.10
CA ARG A 937 31.87 -43.59 -37.31
C ARG A 937 32.56 -42.93 -36.10
N ALA A 938 32.52 -43.58 -34.94
CA ALA A 938 33.25 -43.15 -33.74
C ALA A 938 33.61 -44.33 -32.79
N ARG A 939 34.01 -45.47 -33.37
CA ARG A 939 34.60 -46.61 -32.64
C ARG A 939 35.77 -47.19 -33.43
N ASP A 940 36.79 -46.36 -33.63
CA ASP A 940 38.16 -46.75 -33.97
C ASP A 940 39.04 -45.50 -33.89
N LEU A 941 39.63 -45.24 -32.71
CA LEU A 941 40.78 -44.35 -32.46
C LEU A 941 41.11 -44.37 -30.95
N SER A 942 41.58 -45.51 -30.46
CA SER A 942 42.08 -45.68 -29.09
C SER A 942 43.55 -46.08 -29.10
N ALA A 943 44.43 -45.07 -29.24
CA ALA A 943 45.86 -45.19 -28.97
C ALA A 943 46.31 -43.89 -28.26
N PRO A 944 46.77 -43.95 -26.99
CA PRO A 944 47.14 -42.75 -26.25
C PRO A 944 48.58 -42.30 -26.61
N PRO A 945 48.85 -40.98 -26.67
CA PRO A 945 50.23 -40.48 -26.71
C PRO A 945 50.85 -40.53 -25.31
N THR A 946 52.02 -41.15 -25.19
CA THR A 946 52.86 -41.12 -23.98
C THR A 946 53.53 -39.74 -23.80
N PRO A 947 53.37 -39.08 -22.63
CA PRO A 947 54.24 -37.98 -22.22
C PRO A 947 55.51 -38.51 -21.53
N PRO A 948 56.58 -37.69 -21.43
CA PRO A 948 57.84 -38.05 -20.76
C PRO A 948 57.77 -38.05 -19.23
#